data_AF-A0A8B6DPD5-F1
#
_entry.id   AF-A0A8B6DPD5-F1
#
_cell.length_a   1.000
_cell.length_b   1.000
_cell.length_c   1.000
_cell.angle_alpha   90.00
_cell.angle_beta   90.00
_cell.angle_gamma   90.00
#
_symmetry.space_group_name_H-M   'P 1'
#
loop_
_entity.id
_entity.type
_entity.pdbx_description
1 polymer ?
#
loop_
_entity_poly.entity_id
_entity_poly.type
_entity_poly.pdbx_seq_one_letter_code
_entity_poly.pdbx_strand_id
1 'polypeptide(L)'
;MDMFLLIQLIGIISVLLNIVDPCVSTPCTFENSNICGYKQDKKDDFDWTRSTGETPSTDTGPDHDHTKKSDKGYYMHIETSSPRLQGDKARLVSLEQTSSSSDRCVTFWYHMYGQDTGTLNVYLQTNGITGKPVWRKKGEQGNAWRLGEFDIPAKSGRVSIVFEGIRGLGYRGDIALDDVDIKKGPCSPGSKKKSLSCDFESSNLCGYTEDKTDDFDWTRTSGTTPSPSTGPLNDHTVGSIAGHYIHIEASDPRQLGNKARLISPVSLPTEEGCFQFWYHMYGSHIGTLNVYVKSNGLIGSAVWSKKGDKGNGWIRGEFPLTKISRNFQIVFEGIRGTGYQGDIAIDDVKFRTDSCARKSSVNCDFESSDICQFEQDSSDDFDWTRQTGETSSVDTGPTNDHTYKMENKGFFMFIETSSPRATGDIARLMTPEQPSPSSDLCVQFWYHMYGQTISKLNVYLKQKKNLGNLIWSKTGDQGKKWLLGEIEVPANFGAFHIVFEGVVGSDYHGDIAIDDIHMKQGGCYSGKSGNCTFESGLCSWTNAVGSNDDFDWSVGKGGTQKKDASPFVDHTYQNKTGKYLYTECSPPQSLGNIASIRSTRLAPTNGTCVSFWYHMDEDSIGKLSVSVHIKGSRSTVIWELKGRQGQKWKLGQILIASALHYRILINVTCSKGLKGNIGIDDVTIDNTQSCSVLPKKAVKEWHLVFLGKSGNGDSIYDKWRKQTPSICTISKNCLPENEDISIFNVKSKHHLKSPIIDNWSTSNIKQVKLELYKKKVLVMSMIFDGTNTNNINWFSSKNLINSSFEDLYGDGCFFKYQLNSWYAYSFMTVQDGHPCDTYAKGWFAVIDKEYSSSSSYPSTCLHMKQQQYPIFAYAEYNHKTKWFEKSYGLANTLVVMVKRT
;
A
#
# COMPACT_ATOMS: atom_id res chain seq x y z
N MET A 1 29.29 -55.51 -0.40
CA MET A 1 27.90 -55.02 -0.28
C MET A 1 27.64 -54.75 1.21
N ASP A 2 28.37 -53.88 1.92
CA ASP A 2 29.10 -52.63 1.63
C ASP A 2 28.25 -51.43 1.24
N MET A 3 28.52 -50.36 1.99
CA MET A 3 28.03 -48.98 1.90
C MET A 3 26.71 -48.64 2.61
N PHE A 4 25.66 -49.48 2.58
CA PHE A 4 24.39 -49.10 3.23
C PHE A 4 24.37 -49.27 4.76
N LEU A 5 25.03 -50.30 5.30
CA LEU A 5 25.12 -50.52 6.76
C LEU A 5 26.16 -49.60 7.44
N LEU A 6 27.17 -49.14 6.70
CA LEU A 6 28.15 -48.18 7.23
C LEU A 6 27.56 -46.77 7.34
N ILE A 7 26.70 -46.36 6.40
CA ILE A 7 26.03 -45.06 6.43
C ILE A 7 24.95 -45.00 7.53
N GLN A 8 24.27 -46.11 7.82
CA GLN A 8 23.32 -46.17 8.95
C GLN A 8 24.00 -46.19 10.32
N LEU A 9 25.18 -46.82 10.46
CA LEU A 9 25.95 -46.72 11.71
C LEU A 9 26.60 -45.33 11.92
N ILE A 10 27.05 -44.67 10.86
CA ILE A 10 27.60 -43.30 10.96
C ILE A 10 26.49 -42.30 11.31
N GLY A 11 25.27 -42.48 10.79
CA GLY A 11 24.10 -41.64 11.12
C GLY A 11 23.58 -41.80 12.55
N ILE A 12 23.70 -43.00 13.14
CA ILE A 12 23.22 -43.27 14.52
C ILE A 12 24.29 -42.88 15.56
N ILE A 13 25.58 -42.95 15.24
CA ILE A 13 26.67 -42.47 16.12
C ILE A 13 26.68 -40.93 16.20
N SER A 14 26.27 -40.21 15.16
CA SER A 14 26.11 -38.74 15.19
C SER A 14 24.92 -38.22 16.01
N VAL A 15 23.98 -39.10 16.40
CA VAL A 15 22.78 -38.72 17.19
C VAL A 15 22.91 -39.11 18.67
N LEU A 16 23.89 -39.96 19.03
CA LEU A 16 24.12 -40.42 20.41
C LEU A 16 25.43 -39.92 21.06
N LEU A 17 26.23 -39.13 20.34
CA LEU A 17 27.29 -38.31 20.93
C LEU A 17 26.89 -36.85 20.77
N ASN A 18 26.39 -36.24 21.85
CA ASN A 18 26.49 -34.80 22.05
C ASN A 18 27.98 -34.45 22.09
N ILE A 19 28.63 -34.36 20.93
CA ILE A 19 29.89 -33.64 20.79
C ILE A 19 29.49 -32.18 20.81
N VAL A 20 29.29 -31.64 22.02
CA VAL A 20 29.46 -30.22 22.23
C VAL A 20 30.88 -29.94 21.76
N ASP A 21 31.02 -29.20 20.66
CA ASP A 21 32.32 -28.72 20.22
C ASP A 21 32.92 -27.97 21.42
N PRO A 22 34.01 -28.46 22.05
CA PRO A 22 34.49 -27.94 23.34
C PRO A 22 35.12 -26.54 23.23
N CYS A 23 34.91 -25.86 22.09
CA CYS A 23 35.45 -24.56 21.72
C CYS A 23 34.39 -23.45 21.62
N VAL A 24 33.10 -23.72 21.82
CA VAL A 24 32.05 -22.68 21.88
C VAL A 24 31.55 -22.58 23.31
N SER A 25 32.09 -21.62 24.08
CA SER A 25 31.54 -21.29 25.39
C SER A 25 30.15 -20.68 25.21
N THR A 26 29.20 -21.03 26.08
CA THR A 26 27.91 -20.34 26.14
C THR A 26 28.12 -18.84 26.43
N PRO A 27 27.39 -17.93 25.78
CA PRO A 27 27.43 -16.50 26.08
C PRO A 27 27.21 -16.26 27.59
N CYS A 28 27.97 -15.34 28.16
CA CYS A 28 27.87 -14.97 29.56
C CYS A 28 27.22 -13.60 29.72
N THR A 29 25.96 -13.64 30.13
CA THR A 29 25.11 -12.47 30.39
C THR A 29 25.04 -12.12 31.88
N PHE A 30 25.86 -12.76 32.72
CA PHE A 30 25.87 -12.65 34.19
C PHE A 30 24.55 -12.89 34.95
N GLU A 31 23.49 -13.33 34.27
CA GLU A 31 22.17 -13.62 34.87
C GLU A 31 22.19 -14.73 35.92
N ASN A 32 23.15 -15.65 35.82
CA ASN A 32 23.35 -16.72 36.79
C ASN A 32 24.30 -16.30 37.92
N SER A 33 24.01 -16.73 39.14
CA SER A 33 24.80 -16.40 40.34
C SER A 33 26.23 -16.94 40.32
N ASN A 34 26.54 -17.91 39.46
CA ASN A 34 27.88 -18.47 39.30
C ASN A 34 28.79 -17.67 38.35
N ILE A 35 28.35 -16.49 37.86
CA ILE A 35 29.07 -15.61 36.91
C ILE A 35 29.68 -16.38 35.73
N CYS A 36 28.98 -17.40 35.23
CA CYS A 36 29.40 -18.26 34.12
C CYS A 36 30.76 -18.95 34.34
N GLY A 37 31.19 -19.11 35.59
CA GLY A 37 32.48 -19.70 35.94
C GLY A 37 33.67 -18.75 35.87
N TYR A 38 33.45 -17.45 35.62
CA TYR A 38 34.49 -16.44 35.82
C TYR A 38 34.97 -16.45 37.27
N LYS A 39 36.24 -16.10 37.47
CA LYS A 39 36.89 -16.07 38.78
C LYS A 39 37.48 -14.69 39.02
N GLN A 40 37.25 -14.14 40.20
CA GLN A 40 38.01 -12.98 40.65
C GLN A 40 39.47 -13.38 40.84
N ASP A 41 40.39 -12.55 40.37
CA ASP A 41 41.78 -12.66 40.81
C ASP A 41 41.85 -12.36 42.32
N LYS A 42 42.87 -12.90 43.00
CA LYS A 42 43.11 -12.65 44.42
C LYS A 42 44.44 -11.94 44.66
N LYS A 43 45.13 -11.57 43.57
CA LYS A 43 46.42 -10.88 43.57
C LYS A 43 46.31 -9.41 43.15
N ASP A 44 45.10 -8.95 42.85
CA ASP A 44 44.74 -7.57 42.57
C ASP A 44 44.26 -6.84 43.84
N ASP A 45 43.88 -5.57 43.70
CA ASP A 45 43.61 -4.69 44.83
C ASP A 45 42.16 -4.82 45.34
N PHE A 46 41.21 -5.18 44.46
CA PHE A 46 39.80 -5.42 44.79
C PHE A 46 39.07 -6.26 43.73
N ASP A 47 37.84 -6.71 44.03
CA ASP A 47 37.06 -7.59 43.17
C ASP A 47 36.02 -6.82 42.31
N TRP A 48 35.65 -7.37 41.14
CA TRP A 48 34.45 -6.93 40.40
C TRP A 48 33.17 -7.32 41.17
N THR A 49 32.15 -6.48 41.14
CA THR A 49 30.87 -6.70 41.83
C THR A 49 29.77 -7.02 40.83
N ARG A 50 28.96 -8.05 41.12
CA ARG A 50 27.74 -8.35 40.36
C ARG A 50 26.56 -7.55 40.93
N SER A 51 25.91 -6.73 40.13
CA SER A 51 24.81 -5.86 40.56
C SER A 51 23.63 -5.88 39.58
N THR A 52 22.53 -5.26 39.99
CA THR A 52 21.29 -5.05 39.22
C THR A 52 20.85 -3.61 39.47
N GLY A 53 20.30 -2.93 38.46
CA GLY A 53 19.96 -1.50 38.56
C GLY A 53 21.18 -0.57 38.59
N GLU A 54 21.00 0.64 39.13
CA GLU A 54 22.05 1.67 39.25
C GLU A 54 23.22 1.24 40.16
N THR A 55 24.42 1.73 39.85
CA THR A 55 25.59 1.57 40.73
C THR A 55 25.44 2.41 42.02
N PRO A 56 26.09 2.02 43.13
CA PRO A 56 25.95 2.73 44.41
C PRO A 56 26.36 4.22 44.39
N SER A 57 27.23 4.62 43.47
CA SER A 57 27.69 6.00 43.32
C SER A 57 26.86 6.74 42.25
N THR A 58 26.53 8.02 42.53
CA THR A 58 25.69 8.86 41.65
C THR A 58 26.49 9.45 40.49
N ASP A 59 25.83 9.66 39.34
CA ASP A 59 26.42 10.20 38.10
C ASP A 59 27.55 9.32 37.51
N THR A 60 27.46 8.01 37.66
CA THR A 60 28.45 7.03 37.15
C THR A 60 27.76 5.68 36.95
N GLY A 61 28.40 4.80 36.18
CA GLY A 61 27.89 3.44 35.91
C GLY A 61 26.56 3.41 35.13
N PRO A 62 26.09 2.21 34.76
CA PRO A 62 24.81 2.03 34.08
C PRO A 62 23.63 2.01 35.06
N ASP A 63 22.45 2.38 34.58
CA ASP A 63 21.17 2.32 35.30
C ASP A 63 20.47 0.95 35.20
N HIS A 64 20.82 0.17 34.18
CA HIS A 64 20.35 -1.20 33.96
C HIS A 64 21.38 -2.02 33.17
N ASP A 65 21.25 -3.35 33.21
CA ASP A 65 22.08 -4.28 32.43
C ASP A 65 21.84 -4.16 30.91
N HIS A 66 22.74 -4.69 30.09
CA HIS A 66 22.54 -4.69 28.65
C HIS A 66 21.59 -5.80 28.19
N THR A 67 21.59 -6.94 28.87
CA THR A 67 20.86 -8.15 28.46
C THR A 67 19.34 -7.97 28.48
N LYS A 68 18.77 -7.58 29.64
CA LYS A 68 17.33 -7.40 29.85
C LYS A 68 16.89 -5.95 29.69
N LYS A 69 17.83 -5.00 29.78
CA LYS A 69 17.55 -3.56 29.73
C LYS A 69 16.55 -3.14 30.79
N SER A 70 16.71 -3.69 31.99
CA SER A 70 15.83 -3.43 33.13
C SER A 70 16.59 -3.49 34.45
N ASP A 71 16.01 -2.93 35.50
CA ASP A 71 16.50 -3.01 36.88
C ASP A 71 16.53 -4.44 37.47
N LYS A 72 16.13 -5.45 36.70
CA LYS A 72 16.09 -6.88 37.06
C LYS A 72 17.15 -7.75 36.36
N GLY A 73 17.98 -7.17 35.50
CA GLY A 73 19.08 -7.87 34.86
C GLY A 73 20.42 -7.57 35.54
N TYR A 74 21.38 -8.46 35.34
CA TYR A 74 22.63 -8.46 36.08
C TYR A 74 23.83 -8.17 35.21
N TYR A 75 24.74 -7.34 35.71
CA TYR A 75 26.03 -7.05 35.07
C TYR A 75 27.16 -7.07 36.10
N MET A 76 28.41 -7.05 35.64
CA MET A 76 29.59 -6.90 36.50
C MET A 76 30.07 -5.46 36.45
N HIS A 77 30.45 -4.86 37.58
CA HIS A 77 31.09 -3.54 37.61
C HIS A 77 32.22 -3.47 38.63
N ILE A 78 33.10 -2.48 38.47
CA ILE A 78 34.00 -2.05 39.54
C ILE A 78 33.37 -0.87 40.27
N GLU A 79 33.36 -0.93 41.60
CA GLU A 79 32.92 0.17 42.46
C GLU A 79 34.17 0.94 42.91
N THR A 80 34.24 2.23 42.55
CA THR A 80 35.43 3.05 42.69
C THR A 80 35.44 3.98 43.91
N SER A 81 34.39 3.97 44.73
CA SER A 81 34.36 4.70 46.00
C SER A 81 35.33 4.17 47.07
N SER A 82 35.39 4.88 48.20
CA SER A 82 36.26 4.54 49.34
C SER A 82 36.02 3.08 49.79
N PRO A 83 37.07 2.27 50.03
CA PRO A 83 38.47 2.67 50.28
C PRO A 83 39.40 2.57 49.07
N ARG A 84 38.89 2.49 47.84
CA ARG A 84 39.74 2.34 46.65
C ARG A 84 40.60 3.58 46.41
N LEU A 85 41.86 3.37 46.04
CA LEU A 85 42.86 4.40 45.74
C LEU A 85 43.16 4.49 44.23
N GLN A 86 43.78 5.61 43.81
CA GLN A 86 44.01 5.87 42.40
C GLN A 86 44.97 4.81 41.85
N GLY A 87 44.57 4.14 40.78
CA GLY A 87 45.37 3.07 40.17
C GLY A 87 45.11 1.67 40.73
N ASP A 88 44.26 1.52 41.76
CA ASP A 88 43.78 0.20 42.21
C ASP A 88 43.14 -0.56 41.06
N LYS A 89 43.34 -1.88 41.04
CA LYS A 89 42.93 -2.76 39.97
C LYS A 89 41.99 -3.85 40.47
N ALA A 90 41.01 -4.19 39.63
CA ALA A 90 40.17 -5.37 39.77
C ALA A 90 40.22 -6.20 38.49
N ARG A 91 40.42 -7.52 38.62
CA ARG A 91 40.63 -8.46 37.51
C ARG A 91 39.64 -9.61 37.59
N LEU A 92 38.83 -9.72 36.54
CA LEU A 92 37.90 -10.83 36.32
C LEU A 92 38.45 -11.77 35.25
N VAL A 93 38.66 -13.04 35.61
CA VAL A 93 39.35 -14.04 34.78
C VAL A 93 38.36 -15.09 34.29
N SER A 94 38.32 -15.31 32.97
CA SER A 94 37.47 -16.34 32.37
C SER A 94 37.97 -17.76 32.67
N LEU A 95 37.10 -18.74 32.45
CA LEU A 95 37.53 -20.13 32.31
C LEU A 95 38.57 -20.27 31.18
N GLU A 96 39.46 -21.25 31.33
CA GLU A 96 40.51 -21.54 30.35
C GLU A 96 39.89 -22.05 29.04
N GLN A 97 40.18 -21.34 27.94
CA GLN A 97 39.73 -21.68 26.61
C GLN A 97 40.70 -22.67 25.98
N THR A 98 40.18 -23.74 25.37
CA THR A 98 40.99 -24.72 24.65
C THR A 98 41.57 -24.13 23.36
N SER A 99 42.61 -24.75 22.81
CA SER A 99 43.23 -24.30 21.57
C SER A 99 42.34 -24.65 20.36
N SER A 100 42.23 -23.71 19.41
CA SER A 100 41.42 -23.85 18.20
C SER A 100 42.29 -23.79 16.94
N SER A 101 41.88 -24.51 15.88
CA SER A 101 42.51 -24.47 14.56
C SER A 101 42.17 -23.22 13.74
N SER A 102 41.14 -22.46 14.15
CA SER A 102 40.74 -21.17 13.57
C SER A 102 40.77 -20.07 14.63
N ASP A 103 40.90 -18.82 14.18
CA ASP A 103 40.70 -17.64 15.02
C ASP A 103 39.30 -17.68 15.67
N ARG A 104 39.15 -16.96 16.78
CA ARG A 104 37.88 -16.79 17.50
C ARG A 104 37.65 -15.32 17.81
N CYS A 105 36.40 -14.89 17.71
CA CYS A 105 35.99 -13.55 18.05
C CYS A 105 35.46 -13.49 19.47
N VAL A 106 35.99 -12.59 20.30
CA VAL A 106 35.39 -12.25 21.58
C VAL A 106 34.63 -10.94 21.42
N THR A 107 33.37 -10.92 21.82
CA THR A 107 32.55 -9.71 21.93
C THR A 107 32.07 -9.52 23.36
N PHE A 108 31.99 -8.30 23.84
CA PHE A 108 31.44 -7.97 25.16
C PHE A 108 30.86 -6.56 25.16
N TRP A 109 29.90 -6.29 26.02
CA TRP A 109 29.39 -4.93 26.23
C TRP A 109 30.07 -4.31 27.45
N TYR A 110 30.43 -3.04 27.34
CA TYR A 110 31.03 -2.28 28.42
C TYR A 110 30.35 -0.92 28.61
N HIS A 111 30.34 -0.41 29.83
CA HIS A 111 29.85 0.92 30.17
C HIS A 111 30.89 1.64 31.03
N MET A 112 31.16 2.90 30.72
CA MET A 112 32.25 3.70 31.27
C MET A 112 31.79 5.16 31.33
N TYR A 113 31.12 5.56 32.41
CA TYR A 113 30.50 6.88 32.56
C TYR A 113 30.89 7.49 33.91
N GLY A 114 31.20 8.79 33.91
CA GLY A 114 31.64 9.54 35.08
C GLY A 114 32.97 10.26 34.87
N GLN A 115 33.10 11.45 35.49
CA GLN A 115 34.25 12.35 35.29
C GLN A 115 35.60 11.71 35.66
N ASP A 116 35.59 10.72 36.56
CA ASP A 116 36.78 10.07 37.08
C ASP A 116 36.99 8.66 36.51
N THR A 117 36.28 8.27 35.44
CA THR A 117 36.41 6.92 34.87
C THR A 117 37.85 6.60 34.51
N GLY A 118 38.34 5.47 35.01
CA GLY A 118 39.73 5.06 34.86
C GLY A 118 40.02 4.35 33.55
N THR A 119 40.50 3.10 33.60
CA THR A 119 40.90 2.34 32.39
C THR A 119 40.35 0.92 32.46
N LEU A 120 39.80 0.43 31.34
CA LEU A 120 39.48 -0.97 31.13
C LEU A 120 40.52 -1.58 30.18
N ASN A 121 41.30 -2.55 30.65
CA ASN A 121 42.21 -3.35 29.84
C ASN A 121 41.67 -4.77 29.71
N VAL A 122 41.88 -5.41 28.55
CA VAL A 122 41.63 -6.84 28.37
C VAL A 122 42.90 -7.54 27.93
N TYR A 123 43.21 -8.67 28.56
CA TYR A 123 44.42 -9.46 28.28
C TYR A 123 44.08 -10.89 27.89
N LEU A 124 44.96 -11.49 27.08
CA LEU A 124 45.07 -12.94 26.96
C LEU A 124 46.14 -13.43 27.93
N GLN A 125 45.75 -14.33 28.83
CA GLN A 125 46.62 -14.96 29.82
C GLN A 125 46.92 -16.40 29.41
N THR A 126 48.20 -16.77 29.34
CA THR A 126 48.65 -18.14 29.04
C THR A 126 49.47 -18.66 30.22
N ASN A 127 49.12 -19.83 30.76
CA ASN A 127 49.81 -20.41 31.94
C ASN A 127 49.95 -19.44 33.13
N GLY A 128 48.95 -18.60 33.37
CA GLY A 128 48.96 -17.60 34.45
C GLY A 128 49.75 -16.32 34.16
N ILE A 129 50.42 -16.20 33.01
CA ILE A 129 51.16 -14.99 32.61
C ILE A 129 50.30 -14.15 31.68
N THR A 130 50.05 -12.89 32.06
CA THR A 130 49.33 -11.90 31.24
C THR A 130 50.27 -11.22 30.25
N GLY A 131 49.90 -11.21 28.98
CA GLY A 131 50.64 -10.49 27.93
C GLY A 131 50.35 -8.98 27.92
N LYS A 132 50.60 -8.34 26.77
CA LYS A 132 50.14 -6.96 26.50
C LYS A 132 48.62 -6.93 26.38
N PRO A 133 47.96 -5.79 26.67
CA PRO A 133 46.51 -5.69 26.49
C PRO A 133 46.14 -5.89 25.02
N VAL A 134 45.19 -6.78 24.76
CA VAL A 134 44.61 -7.00 23.43
C VAL A 134 43.49 -6.02 23.12
N TRP A 135 42.89 -5.43 24.15
CA TRP A 135 41.89 -4.37 24.04
C TRP A 135 42.04 -3.37 25.19
N ARG A 136 41.78 -2.07 24.95
CA ARG A 136 41.91 -1.02 25.96
C ARG A 136 41.02 0.20 25.69
N LYS A 137 40.36 0.71 26.72
CA LYS A 137 39.69 2.03 26.76
C LYS A 137 40.02 2.77 28.05
N LYS A 138 40.10 4.11 27.99
CA LYS A 138 40.47 4.98 29.12
C LYS A 138 39.58 6.22 29.13
N GLY A 139 39.20 6.67 30.32
CA GLY A 139 38.36 7.86 30.52
C GLY A 139 36.89 7.58 30.25
N GLU A 140 36.07 8.61 30.47
CA GLU A 140 34.64 8.59 30.18
C GLU A 140 34.37 8.23 28.71
N GLN A 141 33.42 7.33 28.48
CA GLN A 141 32.95 6.90 27.16
C GLN A 141 31.46 7.26 26.95
N GLY A 142 30.87 8.07 27.83
CA GLY A 142 29.47 8.48 27.79
C GLY A 142 28.51 7.46 28.43
N ASN A 143 27.29 7.91 28.73
CA ASN A 143 26.27 7.11 29.41
C ASN A 143 25.51 6.18 28.45
N ALA A 144 26.21 5.18 27.89
CA ALA A 144 25.62 4.14 27.07
C ALA A 144 26.47 2.87 27.11
N TRP A 145 25.82 1.70 27.01
CA TRP A 145 26.49 0.43 26.76
C TRP A 145 27.13 0.43 25.36
N ARG A 146 28.39 -0.01 25.26
CA ARG A 146 29.17 -0.04 24.02
C ARG A 146 29.77 -1.42 23.77
N LEU A 147 29.86 -1.82 22.50
CA LEU A 147 30.45 -3.09 22.11
C LEU A 147 31.99 -3.01 22.08
N GLY A 148 32.64 -3.91 22.79
CA GLY A 148 34.06 -4.23 22.69
C GLY A 148 34.25 -5.56 21.94
N GLU A 149 35.29 -5.64 21.11
CA GLU A 149 35.63 -6.85 20.36
C GLU A 149 37.14 -7.04 20.22
N PHE A 150 37.62 -8.28 20.22
CA PHE A 150 39.00 -8.63 19.91
C PHE A 150 39.14 -10.09 19.48
N ASP A 151 40.22 -10.39 18.74
CA ASP A 151 40.53 -11.73 18.26
C ASP A 151 41.33 -12.55 19.29
N ILE A 152 41.00 -13.83 19.40
CA ILE A 152 41.91 -14.86 19.92
C ILE A 152 42.53 -15.58 18.72
N PRO A 153 43.83 -15.40 18.44
CA PRO A 153 44.48 -16.01 17.29
C PRO A 153 44.43 -17.54 17.31
N ALA A 154 44.35 -18.16 16.14
CA ALA A 154 44.43 -19.60 15.95
C ALA A 154 45.71 -20.15 16.58
N LYS A 155 45.64 -21.35 17.14
CA LYS A 155 46.78 -22.05 17.76
C LYS A 155 47.45 -21.30 18.92
N SER A 156 46.78 -20.35 19.58
CA SER A 156 47.27 -19.64 20.77
C SER A 156 47.47 -20.51 22.03
N GLY A 157 47.42 -21.84 21.92
CA GLY A 157 47.42 -22.74 23.07
C GLY A 157 46.16 -22.60 23.92
N ARG A 158 46.26 -22.90 25.22
CA ARG A 158 45.17 -22.67 26.19
C ARG A 158 45.31 -21.26 26.77
N VAL A 159 44.21 -20.49 26.75
CA VAL A 159 44.22 -19.08 27.13
C VAL A 159 43.02 -18.73 28.01
N SER A 160 43.20 -17.85 28.99
CA SER A 160 42.11 -17.18 29.71
C SER A 160 42.02 -15.72 29.30
N ILE A 161 40.81 -15.16 29.30
CA ILE A 161 40.55 -13.74 29.08
C ILE A 161 40.52 -13.06 30.45
N VAL A 162 41.26 -11.96 30.59
CA VAL A 162 41.30 -11.19 31.84
C VAL A 162 40.80 -9.78 31.58
N PHE A 163 39.69 -9.40 32.22
CA PHE A 163 39.18 -8.04 32.23
C PHE A 163 39.73 -7.30 33.45
N GLU A 164 40.51 -6.25 33.24
CA GLU A 164 41.12 -5.44 34.30
C GLU A 164 40.52 -4.02 34.29
N GLY A 165 39.75 -3.71 35.33
CA GLY A 165 39.29 -2.36 35.62
C GLY A 165 40.30 -1.66 36.53
N ILE A 166 40.74 -0.46 36.15
CA ILE A 166 41.65 0.38 36.93
C ILE A 166 40.89 1.63 37.36
N ARG A 167 40.89 1.92 38.67
CA ARG A 167 40.28 3.13 39.23
C ARG A 167 40.99 4.40 38.75
N GLY A 168 40.21 5.41 38.35
CA GLY A 168 40.71 6.72 37.96
C GLY A 168 40.99 7.65 39.14
N LEU A 169 40.77 8.96 38.95
CA LEU A 169 41.17 10.01 39.91
C LEU A 169 40.27 10.09 41.15
N GLY A 170 39.02 9.64 41.05
CA GLY A 170 37.99 9.78 42.07
C GLY A 170 36.94 8.66 41.99
N TYR A 171 35.84 8.85 42.72
CA TYR A 171 34.80 7.83 42.92
C TYR A 171 33.73 7.79 41.82
N ARG A 172 33.70 8.77 40.91
CA ARG A 172 32.76 8.80 39.79
C ARG A 172 33.35 8.08 38.59
N GLY A 173 33.78 6.83 38.78
CA GLY A 173 34.66 6.15 37.84
C GLY A 173 34.34 4.69 37.58
N ASP A 174 33.09 4.28 37.81
CA ASP A 174 32.68 2.89 37.70
C ASP A 174 32.75 2.41 36.24
N ILE A 175 33.16 1.16 36.07
CA ILE A 175 33.30 0.48 34.78
C ILE A 175 32.49 -0.80 34.86
N ALA A 176 31.59 -1.01 33.91
CA ALA A 176 30.74 -2.19 33.85
C ALA A 176 30.98 -3.05 32.60
N LEU A 177 30.63 -4.34 32.72
CA LEU A 177 30.73 -5.39 31.70
C LEU A 177 29.44 -6.22 31.69
N ASP A 178 28.95 -6.53 30.48
CA ASP A 178 27.83 -7.45 30.27
C ASP A 178 27.99 -8.21 28.94
N ASP A 179 27.18 -9.26 28.72
CA ASP A 179 27.03 -9.95 27.43
C ASP A 179 28.34 -10.37 26.75
N VAL A 180 29.20 -11.12 27.47
CA VAL A 180 30.47 -11.63 26.96
C VAL A 180 30.27 -12.91 26.15
N ASP A 181 30.65 -12.92 24.88
CA ASP A 181 30.47 -14.05 23.96
C ASP A 181 31.74 -14.37 23.17
N ILE A 182 31.94 -15.65 22.83
CA ILE A 182 33.07 -16.15 22.04
C ILE A 182 32.54 -16.94 20.84
N LYS A 183 32.76 -16.41 19.64
CA LYS A 183 32.31 -17.01 18.38
C LYS A 183 33.46 -17.61 17.60
N LYS A 184 33.16 -18.66 16.82
CA LYS A 184 34.12 -19.27 15.90
C LYS A 184 34.39 -18.36 14.70
N GLY A 185 35.65 -18.30 14.27
CA GLY A 185 36.13 -17.42 13.22
C GLY A 185 36.71 -16.13 13.81
N PRO A 186 37.57 -15.42 13.07
CA PRO A 186 38.02 -14.10 13.53
C PRO A 186 36.80 -13.21 13.75
N CYS A 187 36.91 -12.24 14.65
CA CYS A 187 36.02 -11.09 14.61
C CYS A 187 36.02 -10.63 13.17
N SER A 188 34.84 -10.70 12.53
CA SER A 188 34.66 -10.19 11.17
C SER A 188 35.40 -8.87 11.15
N PRO A 189 36.39 -8.63 10.27
CA PRO A 189 37.23 -7.45 10.38
C PRO A 189 36.28 -6.26 10.45
N GLY A 190 36.21 -5.67 11.63
CA GLY A 190 34.99 -5.00 12.11
C GLY A 190 35.30 -3.94 13.14
N SER A 191 36.56 -3.86 13.58
CA SER A 191 37.14 -2.66 14.18
C SER A 191 38.48 -2.27 13.53
N LYS A 192 38.84 -2.91 12.40
CA LYS A 192 39.67 -2.34 11.31
C LYS A 192 39.22 -2.79 9.92
N LYS A 193 37.93 -3.09 9.71
CA LYS A 193 37.34 -2.67 8.44
C LYS A 193 37.32 -1.15 8.53
N LYS A 194 37.97 -0.47 7.60
CA LYS A 194 37.60 0.90 7.35
C LYS A 194 36.11 0.85 6.95
N SER A 195 35.25 1.14 7.91
CA SER A 195 33.81 1.05 7.75
C SER A 195 33.40 2.04 6.66
N LEU A 196 32.44 1.67 5.82
CA LEU A 196 31.77 2.66 4.99
C LEU A 196 31.00 3.66 5.86
N SER A 197 30.71 3.34 7.12
CA SER A 197 30.06 4.24 8.04
C SER A 197 31.04 5.25 8.66
N CYS A 198 30.65 6.52 8.69
CA CYS A 198 31.41 7.59 9.32
C CYS A 198 30.48 8.71 9.81
N ASP A 199 30.59 9.06 11.08
CA ASP A 199 29.96 10.22 11.73
C ASP A 199 30.87 11.46 11.73
N PHE A 200 32.05 11.38 11.09
CA PHE A 200 33.08 12.42 10.99
C PHE A 200 33.61 13.02 12.32
N GLU A 201 33.20 12.49 13.47
CA GLU A 201 33.71 12.95 14.77
C GLU A 201 35.20 12.66 14.94
N SER A 202 35.69 11.57 14.35
CA SER A 202 37.10 11.24 14.39
C SER A 202 37.92 12.05 13.38
N SER A 203 39.07 12.57 13.83
CA SER A 203 40.02 13.32 12.98
C SER A 203 40.63 12.50 11.83
N ASN A 204 40.48 11.17 11.84
CA ASN A 204 40.96 10.30 10.76
C ASN A 204 39.91 10.07 9.64
N LEU A 205 38.78 10.79 9.67
CA LEU A 205 37.67 10.68 8.72
C LEU A 205 37.18 9.24 8.51
N CYS A 206 37.29 8.38 9.53
CA CYS A 206 36.94 6.96 9.44
C CYS A 206 37.64 6.20 8.29
N GLY A 207 38.75 6.74 7.78
CA GLY A 207 39.50 6.20 6.63
C GLY A 207 39.01 6.65 5.25
N TYR A 208 38.04 7.55 5.17
CA TYR A 208 37.74 8.34 3.96
C TYR A 208 38.96 9.19 3.58
N THR A 209 39.13 9.42 2.28
CA THR A 209 40.29 10.14 1.73
C THR A 209 39.84 11.06 0.62
N GLU A 210 40.38 12.29 0.62
CA GLU A 210 40.25 13.20 -0.52
C GLU A 210 40.82 12.57 -1.79
N ASP A 211 40.13 12.77 -2.91
CA ASP A 211 40.75 12.62 -4.22
C ASP A 211 41.85 13.69 -4.38
N LYS A 212 42.84 13.40 -5.21
CA LYS A 212 43.95 14.34 -5.52
C LYS A 212 43.94 14.76 -6.98
N THR A 213 42.90 14.34 -7.72
CA THR A 213 42.77 14.54 -9.16
C THR A 213 41.59 15.44 -9.53
N ASP A 214 40.88 15.94 -8.54
CA ASP A 214 39.81 16.94 -8.60
C ASP A 214 40.34 18.37 -8.39
N ASP A 215 39.42 19.34 -8.31
CA ASP A 215 39.77 20.76 -8.33
C ASP A 215 40.05 21.32 -6.92
N PHE A 216 39.40 20.79 -5.88
CA PHE A 216 39.58 21.17 -4.48
C PHE A 216 39.08 20.10 -3.50
N ASP A 217 39.44 20.20 -2.22
CA ASP A 217 39.19 19.14 -1.22
C ASP A 217 37.96 19.46 -0.33
N TRP A 218 37.29 18.41 0.17
CA TRP A 218 36.33 18.51 1.26
C TRP A 218 37.04 18.87 2.57
N THR A 219 36.36 19.59 3.46
CA THR A 219 36.91 20.11 4.72
C THR A 219 36.06 19.69 5.90
N ARG A 220 36.69 19.11 6.92
CA ARG A 220 36.04 18.78 8.20
C ARG A 220 35.98 20.02 9.09
N THR A 221 34.80 20.35 9.58
CA THR A 221 34.53 21.55 10.38
C THR A 221 33.61 21.22 11.56
N SER A 222 33.64 22.08 12.58
CA SER A 222 32.68 22.13 13.70
C SER A 222 32.06 23.52 13.75
N GLY A 223 30.74 23.62 13.95
CA GLY A 223 30.02 24.90 13.93
C GLY A 223 29.76 25.43 12.51
N THR A 224 29.70 26.74 12.33
CA THR A 224 29.39 27.38 11.04
C THR A 224 30.52 27.27 10.02
N THR A 225 30.17 27.23 8.74
CA THR A 225 31.13 27.38 7.63
C THR A 225 31.74 28.78 7.58
N PRO A 226 32.93 28.95 6.98
CA PRO A 226 33.59 30.26 6.85
C PRO A 226 32.78 31.31 6.10
N SER A 227 31.99 30.92 5.10
CA SER A 227 31.17 31.85 4.34
C SER A 227 29.83 32.16 5.04
N PRO A 228 29.41 33.43 5.12
CA PRO A 228 28.21 33.80 5.87
C PRO A 228 26.93 33.35 5.15
N SER A 229 25.96 32.88 5.94
CA SER A 229 24.65 32.41 5.47
C SER A 229 24.70 31.20 4.52
N THR A 230 25.67 30.31 4.72
CA THR A 230 25.83 29.03 4.02
C THR A 230 26.05 27.92 5.04
N GLY A 231 25.96 26.67 4.59
CA GLY A 231 26.29 25.49 5.40
C GLY A 231 25.41 25.31 6.66
N PRO A 232 25.61 24.22 7.40
CA PRO A 232 24.85 23.96 8.62
C PRO A 232 25.46 24.70 9.83
N LEU A 233 24.60 25.08 10.79
CA LEU A 233 25.03 25.69 12.07
C LEU A 233 25.71 24.69 13.00
N ASN A 234 25.21 23.45 13.01
CA ASN A 234 25.64 22.35 13.86
C ASN A 234 25.77 21.09 12.99
N ASP A 235 26.59 20.14 13.41
CA ASP A 235 26.59 18.80 12.82
C ASP A 235 25.25 18.07 13.04
N HIS A 236 25.04 16.93 12.38
CA HIS A 236 23.84 16.11 12.58
C HIS A 236 24.01 15.14 13.76
N THR A 237 25.21 14.59 13.96
CA THR A 237 25.49 13.54 14.94
C THR A 237 25.25 13.98 16.40
N VAL A 238 25.88 15.06 16.82
CA VAL A 238 25.81 15.65 18.16
C VAL A 238 24.72 16.73 18.23
N GLY A 239 24.43 17.40 17.11
CA GLY A 239 23.41 18.44 17.04
C GLY A 239 23.84 19.74 17.71
N SER A 240 25.15 19.98 17.87
CA SER A 240 25.70 21.18 18.51
C SER A 240 26.99 21.64 17.82
N ILE A 241 27.46 22.85 18.13
CA ILE A 241 28.73 23.37 17.60
C ILE A 241 29.97 22.54 17.97
N ALA A 242 29.84 21.59 18.91
CA ALA A 242 30.93 20.72 19.34
C ALA A 242 31.13 19.49 18.44
N GLY A 243 30.11 19.10 17.67
CA GLY A 243 30.20 17.99 16.72
C GLY A 243 30.80 18.42 15.38
N HIS A 244 31.08 17.45 14.53
CA HIS A 244 31.85 17.63 13.31
C HIS A 244 31.16 17.02 12.10
N TYR A 245 31.22 17.75 11.00
CA TYR A 245 30.76 17.29 9.69
C TYR A 245 31.81 17.63 8.63
N ILE A 246 31.62 17.17 7.40
CA ILE A 246 32.50 17.51 6.28
C ILE A 246 31.72 18.31 5.22
N HIS A 247 32.34 19.32 4.63
CA HIS A 247 31.70 20.22 3.67
C HIS A 247 32.65 20.65 2.56
N ILE A 248 32.09 21.11 1.45
CA ILE A 248 32.80 21.90 0.45
C ILE A 248 32.61 23.38 0.75
N GLU A 249 33.68 24.16 0.64
CA GLU A 249 33.65 25.62 0.76
C GLU A 249 33.68 26.23 -0.64
N ALA A 250 32.59 26.91 -1.03
CA ALA A 250 32.35 27.40 -2.39
C ALA A 250 32.95 28.79 -2.67
N SER A 251 33.47 29.50 -1.67
CA SER A 251 34.11 30.81 -1.85
C SER A 251 35.40 30.79 -2.69
N ASP A 252 35.95 31.96 -2.98
CA ASP A 252 37.17 32.09 -3.78
C ASP A 252 38.33 31.23 -3.21
N PRO A 253 39.15 30.58 -4.05
CA PRO A 253 39.31 30.79 -5.50
C PRO A 253 38.50 29.83 -6.40
N ARG A 254 37.49 29.12 -5.87
CA ARG A 254 36.77 28.09 -6.64
C ARG A 254 35.91 28.73 -7.75
N GLN A 255 35.77 28.03 -8.88
CA GLN A 255 35.05 28.46 -10.07
C GLN A 255 33.84 27.58 -10.37
N LEU A 256 32.90 28.07 -11.19
CA LEU A 256 31.68 27.35 -11.55
C LEU A 256 32.03 25.99 -12.14
N GLY A 257 31.44 24.93 -11.59
CA GLY A 257 31.66 23.57 -12.05
C GLY A 257 32.91 22.89 -11.47
N ASN A 258 33.70 23.57 -10.61
CA ASN A 258 34.76 22.91 -9.88
C ASN A 258 34.22 21.79 -8.97
N LYS A 259 35.00 20.73 -8.83
CA LYS A 259 34.61 19.50 -8.17
C LYS A 259 35.52 19.19 -6.99
N ALA A 260 34.92 18.67 -5.92
CA ALA A 260 35.60 18.06 -4.79
C ALA A 260 35.06 16.65 -4.57
N ARG A 261 35.94 15.67 -4.39
CA ARG A 261 35.60 14.24 -4.31
C ARG A 261 36.17 13.62 -3.04
N LEU A 262 35.27 13.20 -2.15
CA LEU A 262 35.61 12.41 -0.97
C LEU A 262 35.40 10.92 -1.29
N ILE A 263 36.45 10.11 -1.13
CA ILE A 263 36.45 8.69 -1.47
C ILE A 263 36.41 7.86 -0.20
N SER A 264 35.41 6.97 -0.12
CA SER A 264 35.28 6.03 0.98
C SER A 264 36.43 5.02 1.00
N PRO A 265 36.61 4.33 2.13
CA PRO A 265 37.39 3.10 2.15
C PRO A 265 36.93 2.02 1.16
N VAL A 266 37.85 1.13 0.80
CA VAL A 266 37.52 -0.05 -0.02
C VAL A 266 36.65 -1.02 0.78
N SER A 267 35.47 -1.29 0.27
CA SER A 267 34.52 -2.28 0.76
C SER A 267 34.58 -3.58 -0.07
N LEU A 268 34.15 -4.68 0.55
CA LEU A 268 34.05 -6.00 -0.07
C LEU A 268 32.83 -6.10 -0.99
N PRO A 269 32.77 -7.07 -1.93
CA PRO A 269 31.60 -7.28 -2.78
C PRO A 269 30.32 -7.46 -1.95
N THR A 270 29.19 -7.01 -2.49
CA THR A 270 27.88 -7.14 -1.83
C THR A 270 26.83 -7.60 -2.83
N GLU A 271 25.94 -8.50 -2.41
CA GLU A 271 24.81 -8.96 -3.26
C GLU A 271 23.66 -7.93 -3.24
N GLU A 272 23.49 -7.25 -2.10
CA GLU A 272 22.57 -6.13 -1.90
C GLU A 272 23.07 -5.27 -0.73
N GLY A 273 22.54 -4.06 -0.59
CA GLY A 273 22.79 -3.24 0.59
C GLY A 273 22.08 -1.89 0.54
N CYS A 274 22.12 -1.18 1.65
CA CYS A 274 21.58 0.16 1.78
C CYS A 274 22.66 1.15 2.18
N PHE A 275 22.75 2.25 1.44
CA PHE A 275 23.64 3.34 1.79
C PHE A 275 22.83 4.55 2.23
N GLN A 276 23.17 5.10 3.38
CA GLN A 276 22.50 6.22 4.05
C GLN A 276 23.52 7.27 4.43
N PHE A 277 23.13 8.54 4.38
CA PHE A 277 23.95 9.66 4.84
C PHE A 277 23.03 10.85 5.09
N TRP A 278 23.52 11.86 5.80
CA TRP A 278 22.86 13.15 5.93
C TRP A 278 23.59 14.17 5.08
N TYR A 279 22.86 15.11 4.49
CA TYR A 279 23.42 16.19 3.70
C TYR A 279 22.71 17.51 4.02
N HIS A 280 23.41 18.61 3.82
CA HIS A 280 22.87 19.97 3.95
C HIS A 280 23.24 20.76 2.69
N MET A 281 22.25 21.43 2.10
CA MET A 281 22.35 22.13 0.82
C MET A 281 21.47 23.38 0.85
N TYR A 282 22.00 24.48 1.39
CA TYR A 282 21.26 25.74 1.54
C TYR A 282 22.04 26.92 0.97
N GLY A 283 21.42 27.66 0.05
CA GLY A 283 21.98 28.82 -0.60
C GLY A 283 21.55 28.97 -2.06
N SER A 284 21.51 30.23 -2.52
CA SER A 284 21.14 30.60 -3.89
C SER A 284 22.08 30.06 -4.98
N HIS A 285 23.29 29.66 -4.60
CA HIS A 285 24.35 29.23 -5.52
C HIS A 285 24.72 27.76 -5.34
N ILE A 286 23.89 26.96 -4.68
CA ILE A 286 24.14 25.53 -4.48
C ILE A 286 24.26 24.83 -5.83
N GLY A 287 25.40 24.16 -6.02
CA GLY A 287 25.66 23.35 -7.20
C GLY A 287 25.02 21.97 -7.07
N THR A 288 25.81 20.91 -7.20
CA THR A 288 25.30 19.52 -7.25
C THR A 288 26.09 18.63 -6.31
N LEU A 289 25.41 17.78 -5.55
CA LEU A 289 25.99 16.67 -4.80
C LEU A 289 25.70 15.37 -5.56
N ASN A 290 26.74 14.70 -6.04
CA ASN A 290 26.64 13.38 -6.66
C ASN A 290 27.24 12.31 -5.75
N VAL A 291 26.70 11.10 -5.79
CA VAL A 291 27.30 9.91 -5.20
C VAL A 291 27.52 8.87 -6.28
N TYR A 292 28.71 8.28 -6.31
CA TYR A 292 29.10 7.27 -7.27
C TYR A 292 29.57 5.98 -6.60
N VAL A 293 29.42 4.86 -7.31
CA VAL A 293 30.12 3.62 -7.00
C VAL A 293 31.37 3.53 -7.86
N LYS A 294 32.53 3.46 -7.24
CA LYS A 294 33.82 3.22 -7.88
C LYS A 294 34.19 1.74 -7.74
N SER A 295 34.31 1.03 -8.85
CA SER A 295 34.73 -0.38 -8.86
C SER A 295 35.84 -0.59 -9.88
N ASN A 296 36.85 -1.39 -9.51
CA ASN A 296 38.03 -1.63 -10.34
C ASN A 296 38.75 -0.32 -10.79
N GLY A 297 38.77 0.69 -9.92
CA GLY A 297 39.36 2.00 -10.21
C GLY A 297 38.52 2.94 -11.09
N LEU A 298 37.43 2.47 -11.68
CA LEU A 298 36.54 3.26 -12.54
C LEU A 298 35.33 3.79 -11.75
N ILE A 299 35.03 5.07 -11.92
CA ILE A 299 33.82 5.70 -11.37
C ILE A 299 32.67 5.44 -12.35
N GLY A 300 31.58 4.85 -11.87
CA GLY A 300 30.38 4.59 -12.67
C GLY A 300 29.50 5.83 -12.89
N SER A 301 28.24 5.62 -13.29
CA SER A 301 27.22 6.67 -13.26
C SER A 301 26.84 7.05 -11.83
N ALA A 302 26.34 8.28 -11.63
CA ALA A 302 25.82 8.69 -10.33
C ALA A 302 24.68 7.77 -9.89
N VAL A 303 24.81 7.19 -8.70
CA VAL A 303 23.77 6.37 -8.06
C VAL A 303 22.82 7.21 -7.21
N TRP A 304 23.22 8.43 -6.88
CA TRP A 304 22.41 9.43 -6.20
C TRP A 304 22.87 10.82 -6.64
N SER A 305 21.95 11.77 -6.80
CA SER A 305 22.27 13.14 -7.17
C SER A 305 21.19 14.12 -6.69
N LYS A 306 21.60 15.25 -6.11
CA LYS A 306 20.73 16.39 -5.81
C LYS A 306 21.42 17.69 -6.21
N LYS A 307 20.63 18.67 -6.67
CA LYS A 307 21.11 19.96 -7.18
C LYS A 307 20.28 21.12 -6.63
N GLY A 308 20.92 22.27 -6.44
CA GLY A 308 20.29 23.50 -5.97
C GLY A 308 19.91 23.44 -4.49
N ASP A 309 19.31 24.52 -4.01
CA ASP A 309 18.84 24.67 -2.63
C ASP A 309 17.85 23.55 -2.24
N LYS A 310 17.95 23.06 -1.00
CA LYS A 310 17.10 22.02 -0.39
C LYS A 310 16.54 22.44 0.98
N GLY A 311 16.73 23.70 1.38
CA GLY A 311 16.35 24.23 2.68
C GLY A 311 17.46 24.18 3.72
N ASN A 312 17.29 24.99 4.77
CA ASN A 312 18.26 25.13 5.85
C ASN A 312 18.06 24.06 6.95
N GLY A 313 18.34 22.81 6.60
CA GLY A 313 18.26 21.68 7.53
C GLY A 313 19.05 20.48 7.02
N TRP A 314 19.42 19.58 7.93
CA TRP A 314 19.99 18.29 7.57
C TRP A 314 18.91 17.40 6.96
N ILE A 315 19.21 16.81 5.80
CA ILE A 315 18.30 15.97 5.04
C ILE A 315 18.95 14.60 4.85
N ARG A 316 18.19 13.54 5.07
CA ARG A 316 18.68 12.18 4.91
C ARG A 316 18.68 11.78 3.43
N GLY A 317 19.87 11.46 2.90
CA GLY A 317 20.06 10.77 1.64
C GLY A 317 20.09 9.25 1.85
N GLU A 318 19.44 8.50 0.97
CA GLU A 318 19.48 7.04 0.95
C GLU A 318 19.43 6.52 -0.48
N PHE A 319 20.17 5.45 -0.78
CA PHE A 319 20.07 4.75 -2.07
C PHE A 319 20.41 3.26 -1.93
N PRO A 320 19.75 2.39 -2.72
CA PRO A 320 20.05 0.96 -2.73
C PRO A 320 21.34 0.67 -3.50
N LEU A 321 22.16 -0.23 -2.95
CA LEU A 321 23.27 -0.84 -3.66
C LEU A 321 22.83 -2.21 -4.18
N THR A 322 22.67 -2.32 -5.49
CA THR A 322 22.42 -3.60 -6.18
C THR A 322 23.70 -4.43 -6.24
N LYS A 323 23.62 -5.70 -6.67
CA LYS A 323 24.77 -6.62 -6.71
C LYS A 323 26.04 -5.99 -7.28
N ILE A 324 27.07 -5.85 -6.43
CA ILE A 324 28.43 -5.45 -6.80
C ILE A 324 29.35 -6.66 -6.59
N SER A 325 29.80 -7.28 -7.68
CA SER A 325 30.58 -8.53 -7.64
C SER A 325 32.08 -8.35 -7.36
N ARG A 326 32.55 -7.12 -7.11
CA ARG A 326 33.96 -6.79 -6.88
C ARG A 326 34.10 -5.80 -5.73
N ASN A 327 35.32 -5.65 -5.21
CA ASN A 327 35.59 -4.59 -4.23
C ASN A 327 35.21 -3.23 -4.81
N PHE A 328 34.66 -2.36 -3.97
CA PHE A 328 34.14 -1.07 -4.39
C PHE A 328 34.40 0.02 -3.36
N GLN A 329 34.28 1.27 -3.79
CA GLN A 329 34.30 2.47 -2.95
C GLN A 329 33.11 3.34 -3.31
N ILE A 330 32.69 4.19 -2.39
CA ILE A 330 31.69 5.23 -2.59
C ILE A 330 32.42 6.55 -2.75
N VAL A 331 32.01 7.36 -3.72
CA VAL A 331 32.62 8.66 -4.00
C VAL A 331 31.54 9.73 -3.87
N PHE A 332 31.71 10.64 -2.93
CA PHE A 332 30.89 11.85 -2.80
C PHE A 332 31.54 12.97 -3.61
N GLU A 333 30.85 13.51 -4.61
CA GLU A 333 31.33 14.61 -5.44
C GLU A 333 30.46 15.85 -5.20
N GLY A 334 31.04 16.88 -4.61
CA GLY A 334 30.45 18.21 -4.52
C GLY A 334 30.89 19.04 -5.72
N ILE A 335 29.93 19.59 -6.45
CA ILE A 335 30.17 20.50 -7.58
C ILE A 335 29.76 21.90 -7.16
N ARG A 336 30.66 22.86 -7.28
CA ARG A 336 30.38 24.29 -7.02
C ARG A 336 29.40 24.85 -8.04
N GLY A 337 28.40 25.58 -7.56
CA GLY A 337 27.47 26.34 -8.41
C GLY A 337 28.01 27.70 -8.85
N THR A 338 27.13 28.69 -8.99
CA THR A 338 27.44 29.97 -9.64
C THR A 338 28.14 30.99 -8.74
N GLY A 339 28.23 30.75 -7.43
CA GLY A 339 28.75 31.72 -6.46
C GLY A 339 29.06 31.10 -5.09
N TYR A 340 29.44 31.94 -4.12
CA TYR A 340 29.94 31.51 -2.81
C TYR A 340 28.87 30.94 -1.87
N GLN A 341 27.58 31.25 -2.10
CA GLN A 341 26.47 30.72 -1.31
C GLN A 341 26.11 29.29 -1.72
N GLY A 342 27.12 28.43 -1.81
CA GLY A 342 27.05 27.13 -2.49
C GLY A 342 27.67 25.98 -1.70
N ASP A 343 27.85 26.14 -0.38
CA ASP A 343 28.43 25.11 0.47
C ASP A 343 27.51 23.89 0.57
N ILE A 344 28.10 22.71 0.42
CA ILE A 344 27.41 21.43 0.53
C ILE A 344 28.09 20.66 1.65
N ALA A 345 27.33 20.20 2.63
CA ALA A 345 27.84 19.40 3.73
C ALA A 345 27.25 17.98 3.72
N ILE A 346 28.00 17.02 4.23
CA ILE A 346 27.56 15.66 4.52
C ILE A 346 27.96 15.24 5.93
N ASP A 347 27.14 14.37 6.53
CA ASP A 347 27.37 13.80 7.85
C ASP A 347 26.76 12.39 7.98
N ASP A 348 27.10 11.66 9.04
CA ASP A 348 26.40 10.44 9.48
C ASP A 348 26.24 9.37 8.37
N VAL A 349 27.31 9.10 7.64
CA VAL A 349 27.34 8.10 6.57
C VAL A 349 27.22 6.70 7.18
N LYS A 350 26.33 5.85 6.64
CA LYS A 350 26.04 4.50 7.13
C LYS A 350 25.81 3.54 5.97
N PHE A 351 26.49 2.40 6.00
CA PHE A 351 26.20 1.27 5.10
C PHE A 351 25.59 0.13 5.90
N ARG A 352 24.50 -0.44 5.37
CA ARG A 352 23.85 -1.61 5.92
C ARG A 352 23.80 -2.71 4.86
N THR A 353 23.93 -3.96 5.30
CA THR A 353 23.91 -5.14 4.41
C THR A 353 22.50 -5.64 4.11
N ASP A 354 21.47 -5.09 4.76
CA ASP A 354 20.10 -5.31 4.34
C ASP A 354 19.79 -4.46 3.10
N SER A 355 18.83 -4.91 2.29
CA SER A 355 18.20 -4.01 1.33
C SER A 355 17.82 -2.72 2.07
N CYS A 356 17.94 -1.55 1.42
CA CYS A 356 17.22 -0.38 1.92
C CYS A 356 15.82 -0.89 2.15
N ALA A 357 15.34 -0.78 3.40
CA ALA A 357 13.99 -1.17 3.71
C ALA A 357 13.21 -0.55 2.58
N ARG A 358 12.54 -1.37 1.76
CA ARG A 358 11.59 -0.82 0.81
C ARG A 358 10.46 -0.30 1.69
N LYS A 359 10.73 0.80 2.39
CA LYS A 359 9.82 1.87 2.62
C LYS A 359 9.56 2.51 1.24
N SER A 360 9.09 1.70 0.29
CA SER A 360 7.82 1.98 -0.39
C SER A 360 6.69 2.02 0.66
N SER A 361 6.91 2.72 1.79
CA SER A 361 5.85 3.16 2.66
C SER A 361 5.42 4.46 2.01
N VAL A 362 4.55 4.31 1.02
CA VAL A 362 3.72 5.43 0.55
C VAL A 362 2.74 5.86 1.64
N ASN A 363 2.78 5.21 2.80
CA ASN A 363 2.33 5.73 4.07
C ASN A 363 3.19 6.95 4.43
N CYS A 364 2.69 8.13 4.06
CA CYS A 364 3.31 9.41 4.31
C CYS A 364 2.29 10.35 4.95
N ASP A 365 2.59 10.72 6.19
CA ASP A 365 1.91 11.74 6.99
C ASP A 365 2.62 13.11 6.89
N PHE A 366 3.65 13.23 6.04
CA PHE A 366 4.49 14.42 5.86
C PHE A 366 5.16 14.98 7.13
N GLU A 367 5.16 14.22 8.22
CA GLU A 367 5.77 14.63 9.49
C GLU A 367 7.29 14.68 9.41
N SER A 368 7.89 13.90 8.51
CA SER A 368 9.33 13.96 8.26
C SER A 368 9.70 15.12 7.32
N SER A 369 10.84 15.74 7.59
CA SER A 369 11.40 16.82 6.75
C SER A 369 11.79 16.35 5.35
N ASP A 370 11.97 15.04 5.14
CA ASP A 370 12.28 14.45 3.83
C ASP A 370 11.04 14.20 2.96
N ILE A 371 9.86 14.65 3.39
CA ILE A 371 8.55 14.45 2.73
C ILE A 371 8.32 13.00 2.27
N CYS A 372 8.82 12.03 3.05
CA CYS A 372 8.75 10.61 2.74
C CYS A 372 9.35 10.25 1.36
N GLN A 373 10.38 11.00 0.96
CA GLN A 373 11.05 10.90 -0.33
C GLN A 373 10.17 11.25 -1.54
N PHE A 374 9.06 11.95 -1.35
CA PHE A 374 8.30 12.49 -2.47
C PHE A 374 9.19 13.48 -3.24
N GLU A 375 9.01 13.52 -4.57
CA GLU A 375 9.80 14.33 -5.48
C GLU A 375 8.91 15.41 -6.11
N GLN A 376 9.38 16.66 -6.07
CA GLN A 376 8.77 17.74 -6.84
C GLN A 376 9.09 17.58 -8.32
N ASP A 377 8.13 17.85 -9.19
CA ASP A 377 8.33 17.77 -10.64
C ASP A 377 8.95 19.06 -11.18
N SER A 378 10.25 19.07 -11.43
CA SER A 378 10.95 20.23 -12.02
C SER A 378 10.45 20.73 -13.40
N SER A 379 9.44 20.08 -13.99
CA SER A 379 8.80 20.50 -15.23
C SER A 379 7.48 21.26 -15.06
N ASP A 380 7.04 21.49 -13.81
CA ASP A 380 5.87 22.29 -13.47
C ASP A 380 6.22 23.79 -13.27
N ASP A 381 5.24 24.60 -12.87
CA ASP A 381 5.40 26.04 -12.73
C ASP A 381 5.86 26.46 -11.31
N PHE A 382 5.65 25.60 -10.31
CA PHE A 382 6.07 25.77 -8.92
C PHE A 382 5.88 24.49 -8.08
N ASP A 383 6.54 24.48 -6.91
CA ASP A 383 6.56 23.33 -6.02
C ASP A 383 5.45 23.36 -4.95
N TRP A 384 5.00 22.16 -4.54
CA TRP A 384 4.21 22.00 -3.32
C TRP A 384 5.02 22.43 -2.09
N THR A 385 4.40 23.07 -1.11
CA THR A 385 5.08 23.54 0.10
C THR A 385 4.63 22.72 1.30
N ARG A 386 5.58 22.35 2.18
CA ARG A 386 5.30 21.70 3.46
C ARG A 386 5.01 22.76 4.51
N GLN A 387 3.89 22.65 5.22
CA GLN A 387 3.48 23.66 6.21
C GLN A 387 2.85 23.04 7.45
N THR A 388 2.89 23.80 8.55
CA THR A 388 2.18 23.55 9.81
C THR A 388 1.27 24.75 10.10
N GLY A 389 0.13 24.50 10.74
CA GLY A 389 -0.86 25.55 11.07
C GLY A 389 -1.62 26.09 9.85
N GLU A 390 -2.15 27.30 9.98
CA GLU A 390 -2.93 27.97 8.93
C GLU A 390 -2.06 28.38 7.73
N THR A 391 -2.62 28.38 6.52
CA THR A 391 -1.98 28.91 5.31
C THR A 391 -1.77 30.42 5.38
N SER A 392 -0.88 30.97 4.54
CA SER A 392 -0.56 32.42 4.58
C SER A 392 -1.72 33.29 4.09
N SER A 393 -2.56 32.72 3.25
CA SER A 393 -3.78 33.28 2.65
C SER A 393 -4.99 33.09 3.60
N VAL A 394 -5.81 34.13 3.75
CA VAL A 394 -7.01 34.08 4.61
C VAL A 394 -8.20 33.44 3.89
N ASP A 395 -9.09 32.79 4.64
CA ASP A 395 -10.32 32.15 4.13
C ASP A 395 -10.08 31.07 3.05
N THR A 396 -8.92 30.42 3.06
CA THR A 396 -8.59 29.26 2.25
C THR A 396 -7.63 28.34 3.01
N GLY A 397 -7.31 27.18 2.43
CA GLY A 397 -6.40 26.22 3.07
C GLY A 397 -6.92 25.59 4.37
N PRO A 398 -6.26 24.55 4.88
CA PRO A 398 -6.57 23.95 6.17
C PRO A 398 -5.99 24.79 7.33
N THR A 399 -6.62 24.75 8.50
CA THR A 399 -6.08 25.38 9.71
C THR A 399 -5.09 24.48 10.46
N ASN A 400 -5.25 23.17 10.32
CA ASN A 400 -4.49 22.13 11.01
C ASN A 400 -4.21 20.97 10.05
N ASP A 401 -3.16 20.22 10.32
CA ASP A 401 -2.87 18.94 9.68
C ASP A 401 -3.99 17.90 9.90
N HIS A 402 -4.03 16.85 9.09
CA HIS A 402 -4.98 15.77 9.28
C HIS A 402 -4.48 14.70 10.27
N THR A 403 -3.17 14.51 10.43
CA THR A 403 -2.59 13.45 11.27
C THR A 403 -2.90 13.64 12.77
N TYR A 404 -2.53 14.79 13.33
CA TYR A 404 -2.73 15.17 14.74
C TYR A 404 -4.02 15.94 14.98
N LYS A 405 -4.51 16.69 13.99
CA LYS A 405 -5.77 17.46 14.07
C LYS A 405 -5.76 18.50 15.19
N MET A 406 -4.59 19.07 15.46
CA MET A 406 -4.38 20.08 16.50
C MET A 406 -3.69 21.31 15.92
N GLU A 407 -4.02 22.48 16.44
CA GLU A 407 -3.37 23.73 16.04
C GLU A 407 -1.86 23.68 16.25
N ASN A 408 -1.12 24.09 15.21
CA ASN A 408 0.34 24.17 15.18
C ASN A 408 1.05 22.84 15.52
N LYS A 409 0.40 21.72 15.25
CA LYS A 409 1.02 20.40 15.29
C LYS A 409 0.86 19.75 13.92
N GLY A 410 1.81 18.88 13.59
CA GLY A 410 1.82 18.18 12.32
C GLY A 410 2.21 19.01 11.11
N PHE A 411 2.36 18.33 9.99
CA PHE A 411 2.72 18.91 8.72
C PHE A 411 1.90 18.31 7.59
N PHE A 412 1.53 19.15 6.62
CA PHE A 412 0.86 18.73 5.39
C PHE A 412 1.55 19.38 4.18
N MET A 413 1.25 18.89 2.98
CA MET A 413 1.69 19.52 1.74
C MET A 413 0.56 20.36 1.15
N PHE A 414 0.85 21.58 0.68
CA PHE A 414 -0.14 22.42 0.02
C PHE A 414 0.43 23.24 -1.13
N ILE A 415 -0.44 23.77 -1.98
CA ILE A 415 -0.10 24.80 -2.95
C ILE A 415 -0.60 26.15 -2.43
N GLU A 416 0.26 27.17 -2.53
CA GLU A 416 -0.08 28.56 -2.22
C GLU A 416 -0.40 29.28 -3.53
N THR A 417 -1.61 29.81 -3.64
CA THR A 417 -2.14 30.37 -4.90
C THR A 417 -2.02 31.88 -5.03
N SER A 418 -1.51 32.57 -4.01
CA SER A 418 -1.25 34.01 -4.09
C SER A 418 -0.13 34.38 -5.07
N SER A 419 0.00 35.68 -5.35
CA SER A 419 1.05 36.22 -6.22
C SER A 419 2.44 35.72 -5.79
N PRO A 420 3.28 35.21 -6.71
CA PRO A 420 3.27 35.48 -8.15
C PRO A 420 2.53 34.44 -9.01
N ARG A 421 1.74 33.53 -8.44
CA ARG A 421 1.06 32.49 -9.22
C ARG A 421 0.04 33.09 -10.20
N ALA A 422 -0.07 32.50 -11.39
CA ALA A 422 -1.06 32.85 -12.40
C ALA A 422 -2.12 31.73 -12.56
N THR A 423 -3.31 32.11 -13.04
CA THR A 423 -4.39 31.16 -13.27
C THR A 423 -3.98 30.07 -14.25
N GLY A 424 -4.11 28.82 -13.81
CA GLY A 424 -3.74 27.64 -14.60
C GLY A 424 -2.30 27.16 -14.38
N ASP A 425 -1.48 27.88 -13.59
CA ASP A 425 -0.19 27.35 -13.13
C ASP A 425 -0.40 26.01 -12.42
N ILE A 426 0.55 25.10 -12.56
CA ILE A 426 0.49 23.77 -11.96
C ILE A 426 1.68 23.50 -11.03
N ALA A 427 1.41 22.70 -10.00
CA ALA A 427 2.40 22.13 -9.10
C ALA A 427 2.19 20.62 -8.98
N ARG A 428 3.24 19.82 -9.09
CA ARG A 428 3.20 18.36 -9.13
C ARG A 428 4.15 17.75 -8.10
N LEU A 429 3.55 16.97 -7.19
CA LEU A 429 4.29 16.17 -6.20
C LEU A 429 4.15 14.68 -6.53
N MET A 430 5.27 13.98 -6.59
CA MET A 430 5.33 12.58 -7.04
C MET A 430 5.82 11.66 -5.94
N THR A 431 5.20 10.50 -5.78
CA THR A 431 5.76 9.44 -4.92
C THR A 431 7.10 8.95 -5.46
N PRO A 432 7.96 8.31 -4.62
CA PRO A 432 9.02 7.43 -5.13
C PRO A 432 8.48 6.39 -6.12
N GLU A 433 9.33 5.84 -6.98
CA GLU A 433 8.91 4.80 -7.92
C GLU A 433 8.43 3.56 -7.14
N GLN A 434 7.19 3.16 -7.40
CA GLN A 434 6.55 2.00 -6.80
C GLN A 434 6.74 0.77 -7.70
N PRO A 435 6.99 -0.41 -7.12
CA PRO A 435 7.06 -1.65 -7.88
C PRO A 435 5.70 -2.02 -8.47
N SER A 436 5.70 -2.83 -9.53
CA SER A 436 4.46 -3.36 -10.10
C SER A 436 3.67 -4.15 -9.04
N PRO A 437 2.38 -3.83 -8.82
CA PRO A 437 1.61 -4.47 -7.77
C PRO A 437 1.16 -5.88 -8.19
N SER A 438 1.27 -6.86 -7.28
CA SER A 438 0.89 -8.27 -7.53
C SER A 438 -0.63 -8.52 -7.46
N SER A 439 -1.36 -7.61 -6.82
CA SER A 439 -2.81 -7.55 -6.72
C SER A 439 -3.25 -6.09 -6.89
N ASP A 440 -4.54 -5.82 -7.00
CA ASP A 440 -5.02 -4.43 -6.98
C ASP A 440 -4.49 -3.72 -5.73
N LEU A 441 -4.15 -2.44 -5.85
CA LEU A 441 -3.69 -1.60 -4.74
C LEU A 441 -4.72 -0.51 -4.48
N CYS A 442 -5.04 -0.26 -3.23
CA CYS A 442 -5.84 0.88 -2.82
C CYS A 442 -4.94 1.93 -2.21
N VAL A 443 -4.98 3.10 -2.81
CA VAL A 443 -4.29 4.31 -2.35
C VAL A 443 -5.35 5.19 -1.72
N GLN A 444 -5.12 5.60 -0.48
CA GLN A 444 -5.97 6.52 0.25
C GLN A 444 -5.12 7.76 0.57
N PHE A 445 -5.71 8.94 0.54
CA PHE A 445 -5.03 10.17 0.91
C PHE A 445 -6.07 11.16 1.41
N TRP A 446 -5.68 12.07 2.29
CA TRP A 446 -6.54 13.15 2.73
C TRP A 446 -6.25 14.40 1.90
N TYR A 447 -7.29 15.16 1.58
CA TYR A 447 -7.18 16.41 0.87
C TYR A 447 -8.07 17.47 1.49
N HIS A 448 -7.66 18.73 1.34
CA HIS A 448 -8.40 19.91 1.76
C HIS A 448 -8.47 20.89 0.59
N MET A 449 -9.69 21.32 0.24
CA MET A 449 -9.96 22.18 -0.91
C MET A 449 -11.06 23.16 -0.51
N TYR A 450 -10.68 24.27 0.11
CA TYR A 450 -11.63 25.28 0.62
C TYR A 450 -11.24 26.67 0.12
N GLY A 451 -12.19 27.35 -0.52
CA GLY A 451 -11.99 28.70 -1.03
C GLY A 451 -12.77 28.96 -2.32
N GLN A 452 -13.05 30.23 -2.61
CA GLN A 452 -13.98 30.60 -3.69
C GLN A 452 -13.44 30.29 -5.10
N THR A 453 -12.12 30.21 -5.23
CA THR A 453 -11.44 30.12 -6.53
C THR A 453 -10.62 28.84 -6.69
N ILE A 454 -10.85 27.85 -5.81
CA ILE A 454 -10.28 26.51 -5.92
C ILE A 454 -10.48 25.97 -7.34
N SER A 455 -9.39 25.63 -8.01
CA SER A 455 -9.42 25.06 -9.36
C SER A 455 -9.49 23.54 -9.27
N LYS A 456 -8.41 22.80 -9.53
CA LYS A 456 -8.43 21.33 -9.60
C LYS A 456 -7.31 20.67 -8.79
N LEU A 457 -7.63 19.55 -8.14
CA LEU A 457 -6.67 18.58 -7.66
C LEU A 457 -6.78 17.33 -8.53
N ASN A 458 -5.75 17.04 -9.32
CA ASN A 458 -5.67 15.90 -10.21
C ASN A 458 -4.70 14.86 -9.67
N VAL A 459 -4.98 13.58 -9.94
CA VAL A 459 -4.02 12.50 -9.67
C VAL A 459 -3.81 11.63 -10.89
N TYR A 460 -2.55 11.32 -11.17
CA TYR A 460 -2.12 10.53 -12.32
C TYR A 460 -1.30 9.31 -11.89
N LEU A 461 -1.28 8.28 -12.75
CA LEU A 461 -0.34 7.16 -12.66
C LEU A 461 0.73 7.31 -13.74
N LYS A 462 1.89 7.83 -13.34
CA LYS A 462 3.03 8.07 -14.23
C LYS A 462 3.85 6.80 -14.37
N GLN A 463 4.19 6.45 -15.60
CA GLN A 463 5.09 5.35 -15.93
C GLN A 463 6.27 5.88 -16.72
N LYS A 464 7.49 5.70 -16.19
CA LYS A 464 8.70 6.26 -16.79
C LYS A 464 8.54 7.79 -16.97
N LYS A 465 8.72 8.29 -18.19
CA LYS A 465 8.55 9.72 -18.54
C LYS A 465 7.13 10.11 -18.96
N ASN A 466 6.19 9.17 -19.04
CA ASN A 466 4.81 9.46 -19.44
C ASN A 466 3.96 9.67 -18.19
N LEU A 467 3.37 10.88 -18.03
CA LEU A 467 2.47 11.22 -16.91
C LEU A 467 1.28 10.25 -16.81
N GLY A 468 0.91 9.60 -17.92
CA GLY A 468 -0.15 8.61 -17.96
C GLY A 468 -1.55 9.23 -17.95
N ASN A 469 -2.54 8.42 -17.61
CA ASN A 469 -3.95 8.84 -17.61
C ASN A 469 -4.31 9.50 -16.28
N LEU A 470 -5.17 10.52 -16.34
CA LEU A 470 -5.88 11.06 -15.17
C LEU A 470 -6.76 9.96 -14.58
N ILE A 471 -6.56 9.65 -13.30
CA ILE A 471 -7.27 8.56 -12.61
C ILE A 471 -8.23 9.06 -11.52
N TRP A 472 -8.01 10.27 -11.03
CA TRP A 472 -8.83 10.92 -10.02
C TRP A 472 -8.75 12.44 -10.17
N SER A 473 -9.86 13.14 -9.97
CA SER A 473 -9.89 14.60 -9.98
C SER A 473 -11.00 15.12 -9.07
N LYS A 474 -10.75 16.26 -8.44
CA LYS A 474 -11.73 17.10 -7.74
C LYS A 474 -11.57 18.55 -8.19
N THR A 475 -12.68 19.28 -8.25
CA THR A 475 -12.71 20.64 -8.77
C THR A 475 -13.58 21.55 -7.91
N GLY A 476 -13.17 22.81 -7.71
CA GLY A 476 -13.94 23.78 -6.94
C GLY A 476 -13.91 23.56 -5.43
N ASP A 477 -14.57 24.44 -4.69
CA ASP A 477 -14.71 24.38 -3.23
C ASP A 477 -15.37 23.05 -2.77
N GLN A 478 -14.66 22.30 -1.94
CA GLN A 478 -15.12 21.05 -1.30
C GLN A 478 -15.46 21.26 0.19
N GLY A 479 -15.32 22.48 0.71
CA GLY A 479 -15.60 22.84 2.11
C GLY A 479 -14.39 22.73 3.05
N LYS A 480 -14.55 23.28 4.26
CA LYS A 480 -13.51 23.46 5.30
C LYS A 480 -13.00 22.17 5.98
N LYS A 481 -13.35 20.98 5.49
CA LYS A 481 -13.00 19.72 6.16
C LYS A 481 -11.99 18.96 5.31
N TRP A 482 -11.07 18.28 5.97
CA TRP A 482 -10.29 17.23 5.35
C TRP A 482 -11.20 16.12 4.84
N LEU A 483 -11.05 15.74 3.58
CA LEU A 483 -11.83 14.71 2.90
C LEU A 483 -10.92 13.58 2.44
N LEU A 484 -11.46 12.36 2.42
CA LEU A 484 -10.72 11.17 1.99
C LEU A 484 -10.82 11.01 0.47
N GLY A 485 -9.68 11.01 -0.21
CA GLY A 485 -9.48 10.56 -1.58
C GLY A 485 -9.11 9.08 -1.62
N GLU A 486 -9.62 8.37 -2.63
CA GLU A 486 -9.33 6.94 -2.85
C GLU A 486 -9.06 6.67 -4.33
N ILE A 487 -8.00 5.91 -4.60
CA ILE A 487 -7.51 5.56 -5.93
C ILE A 487 -7.21 4.06 -5.97
N GLU A 488 -7.56 3.41 -7.07
CA GLU A 488 -7.26 1.99 -7.31
C GLU A 488 -6.17 1.87 -8.39
N VAL A 489 -5.07 1.20 -8.08
CA VAL A 489 -4.03 0.83 -9.06
C VAL A 489 -4.23 -0.64 -9.45
N PRO A 490 -4.40 -0.97 -10.74
CA PRO A 490 -4.63 -2.35 -11.17
C PRO A 490 -3.45 -3.28 -10.87
N ALA A 491 -3.74 -4.56 -10.60
CA ALA A 491 -2.70 -5.60 -10.58
C ALA A 491 -1.90 -5.62 -11.90
N ASN A 492 -0.60 -5.89 -11.80
CA ASN A 492 0.32 -5.98 -12.94
C ASN A 492 0.40 -4.70 -13.79
N PHE A 493 0.12 -3.53 -13.21
CA PHE A 493 0.19 -2.26 -13.92
C PHE A 493 1.61 -1.93 -14.45
N GLY A 494 2.66 -2.51 -13.86
CA GLY A 494 4.05 -2.12 -14.08
C GLY A 494 4.56 -1.17 -12.99
N ALA A 495 5.85 -0.85 -12.98
CA ALA A 495 6.40 0.15 -12.06
C ALA A 495 5.79 1.54 -12.35
N PHE A 496 5.50 2.32 -11.32
CA PHE A 496 4.70 3.54 -11.43
C PHE A 496 5.02 4.58 -10.35
N HIS A 497 4.68 5.84 -10.62
CA HIS A 497 4.59 6.91 -9.62
C HIS A 497 3.14 7.38 -9.52
N ILE A 498 2.74 7.83 -8.34
CA ILE A 498 1.50 8.63 -8.18
C ILE A 498 1.89 10.10 -8.20
N VAL A 499 1.23 10.87 -9.04
CA VAL A 499 1.47 12.31 -9.19
C VAL A 499 0.24 13.07 -8.72
N PHE A 500 0.39 13.88 -7.68
CA PHE A 500 -0.62 14.83 -7.21
C PHE A 500 -0.35 16.18 -7.87
N GLU A 501 -1.30 16.66 -8.67
CA GLU A 501 -1.21 17.93 -9.40
C GLU A 501 -2.25 18.91 -8.87
N GLY A 502 -1.78 20.01 -8.30
CA GLY A 502 -2.61 21.15 -7.93
C GLY A 502 -2.60 22.19 -9.05
N VAL A 503 -3.77 22.71 -9.40
CA VAL A 503 -3.94 23.76 -10.43
C VAL A 503 -4.35 25.06 -9.75
N VAL A 504 -3.71 26.17 -10.11
CA VAL A 504 -3.98 27.50 -9.54
C VAL A 504 -5.31 28.07 -10.06
N GLY A 505 -6.05 28.66 -9.12
CA GLY A 505 -7.33 29.34 -9.32
C GLY A 505 -7.24 30.72 -9.99
N SER A 506 -8.35 31.45 -9.95
CA SER A 506 -8.39 32.83 -10.44
C SER A 506 -7.82 33.86 -9.47
N ASP A 507 -7.69 33.52 -8.18
CA ASP A 507 -7.07 34.36 -7.15
C ASP A 507 -6.49 33.53 -5.99
N TYR A 508 -6.11 34.18 -4.89
CA TYR A 508 -5.46 33.57 -3.73
C TYR A 508 -6.36 32.69 -2.85
N HIS A 509 -7.68 32.64 -3.08
CA HIS A 509 -8.58 31.75 -2.33
C HIS A 509 -8.62 30.34 -2.95
N GLY A 510 -7.49 29.88 -3.45
CA GLY A 510 -7.36 28.69 -4.28
C GLY A 510 -6.50 27.59 -3.67
N ASP A 511 -6.16 27.65 -2.39
CA ASP A 511 -5.18 26.75 -1.77
C ASP A 511 -5.72 25.33 -1.63
N ILE A 512 -4.89 24.37 -2.06
CA ILE A 512 -5.19 22.95 -2.05
C ILE A 512 -4.13 22.25 -1.21
N ALA A 513 -4.55 21.43 -0.25
CA ALA A 513 -3.65 20.65 0.58
C ALA A 513 -3.92 19.15 0.48
N ILE A 514 -2.88 18.35 0.70
CA ILE A 514 -2.91 16.89 0.81
C ILE A 514 -2.15 16.43 2.04
N ASP A 515 -2.58 15.32 2.61
CA ASP A 515 -1.99 14.73 3.82
C ASP A 515 -2.28 13.22 3.91
N ASP A 516 -1.61 12.51 4.82
CA ASP A 516 -1.89 11.12 5.20
C ASP A 516 -2.13 10.19 4.00
N ILE A 517 -1.16 10.12 3.08
CA ILE A 517 -1.18 9.17 1.97
C ILE A 517 -0.91 7.79 2.54
N HIS A 518 -1.70 6.80 2.15
CA HIS A 518 -1.55 5.41 2.56
C HIS A 518 -1.83 4.45 1.40
N MET A 519 -1.08 3.35 1.34
CA MET A 519 -1.31 2.28 0.36
C MET A 519 -1.58 0.96 1.06
N LYS A 520 -2.62 0.27 0.62
CA LYS A 520 -2.96 -1.09 1.07
C LYS A 520 -3.14 -2.03 -0.12
N GLN A 521 -2.71 -3.28 0.06
CA GLN A 521 -3.02 -4.35 -0.90
C GLN A 521 -4.53 -4.64 -0.91
N GLY A 522 -5.05 -4.92 -2.11
CA GLY A 522 -6.48 -5.06 -2.40
C GLY A 522 -7.09 -3.80 -2.99
N GLY A 523 -8.28 -3.92 -3.57
CA GLY A 523 -9.04 -2.77 -4.08
C GLY A 523 -9.55 -1.85 -2.97
N CYS A 524 -9.94 -0.63 -3.33
CA CYS A 524 -10.55 0.32 -2.38
C CYS A 524 -11.98 -0.09 -2.07
N TYR A 525 -12.17 -0.85 -1.00
CA TYR A 525 -13.48 -1.21 -0.47
C TYR A 525 -13.75 -0.40 0.80
N SER A 526 -14.41 0.74 0.65
CA SER A 526 -14.87 1.50 1.80
C SER A 526 -16.14 0.83 2.34
N GLY A 527 -16.10 0.30 3.57
CA GLY A 527 -17.33 -0.10 4.31
C GLY A 527 -18.22 1.10 4.70
N LYS A 528 -17.89 2.31 4.23
CA LYS A 528 -18.65 3.55 4.40
C LYS A 528 -19.73 3.66 3.33
N SER A 529 -20.94 4.09 3.72
CA SER A 529 -22.08 4.19 2.80
C SER A 529 -21.83 5.28 1.75
N GLY A 530 -22.27 5.04 0.52
CA GLY A 530 -22.29 6.06 -0.55
C GLY A 530 -23.38 7.11 -0.34
N ASN A 531 -23.73 7.43 0.91
CA ASN A 531 -24.73 8.42 1.23
C ASN A 531 -24.16 9.81 0.97
N CYS A 532 -24.92 10.69 0.33
CA CYS A 532 -24.50 12.05 0.05
C CYS A 532 -25.68 12.99 -0.08
N THR A 533 -25.67 14.05 0.71
CA THR A 533 -26.62 15.18 0.65
C THR A 533 -26.07 16.36 -0.17
N PHE A 534 -24.85 16.24 -0.71
CA PHE A 534 -24.14 17.27 -1.49
C PHE A 534 -23.83 18.63 -0.80
N GLU A 535 -24.25 18.81 0.45
CA GLU A 535 -24.00 20.03 1.24
C GLU A 535 -22.51 20.34 1.46
N SER A 536 -21.68 19.31 1.48
CA SER A 536 -20.21 19.39 1.61
C SER A 536 -19.51 18.85 0.36
N GLY A 537 -20.02 19.19 -0.82
CA GLY A 537 -19.44 18.77 -2.10
C GLY A 537 -19.90 17.37 -2.54
N LEU A 538 -19.07 16.63 -3.25
CA LEU A 538 -19.46 15.32 -3.82
C LEU A 538 -19.44 14.14 -2.83
N CYS A 539 -19.12 14.38 -1.55
CA CYS A 539 -18.89 13.31 -0.57
C CYS A 539 -17.87 12.26 -1.11
N SER A 540 -18.19 10.97 -1.02
CA SER A 540 -17.40 9.86 -1.58
C SER A 540 -17.61 9.63 -3.08
N TRP A 541 -18.50 10.37 -3.73
CA TRP A 541 -18.75 10.26 -5.17
C TRP A 541 -17.68 11.01 -5.97
N THR A 542 -17.41 10.54 -7.18
CA THR A 542 -16.43 11.14 -8.10
C THR A 542 -17.03 11.24 -9.49
N ASN A 543 -16.78 12.34 -10.20
CA ASN A 543 -17.08 12.38 -11.64
C ASN A 543 -16.29 11.25 -12.33
N ALA A 544 -16.93 10.60 -13.29
CA ALA A 544 -16.31 9.51 -14.02
C ALA A 544 -15.24 10.07 -14.96
N VAL A 545 -14.06 9.46 -14.98
CA VAL A 545 -12.97 9.88 -15.87
C VAL A 545 -12.87 8.86 -17.01
N GLY A 546 -12.92 9.31 -18.27
CA GLY A 546 -12.73 8.48 -19.47
C GLY A 546 -13.81 8.63 -20.55
N SER A 547 -13.76 7.78 -21.59
CA SER A 547 -14.51 7.92 -22.85
C SER A 547 -16.04 7.81 -22.80
N ASN A 548 -16.65 7.67 -21.62
CA ASN A 548 -18.10 7.59 -21.43
C ASN A 548 -18.64 8.78 -20.61
N ASP A 549 -17.82 9.81 -20.43
CA ASP A 549 -18.13 11.06 -19.73
C ASP A 549 -17.65 12.22 -20.61
N ASP A 550 -18.57 13.05 -21.07
CA ASP A 550 -18.31 14.20 -21.95
C ASP A 550 -18.25 15.51 -21.17
N PHE A 551 -18.89 15.57 -19.99
CA PHE A 551 -18.90 16.74 -19.11
C PHE A 551 -19.28 16.34 -17.68
N ASP A 552 -18.89 17.17 -16.71
CA ASP A 552 -18.98 16.86 -15.29
C ASP A 552 -20.34 17.23 -14.65
N TRP A 553 -20.74 16.47 -13.62
CA TRP A 553 -21.71 16.95 -12.65
C TRP A 553 -21.10 18.06 -11.80
N SER A 554 -21.92 19.07 -11.48
CA SER A 554 -21.52 20.23 -10.70
C SER A 554 -22.38 20.38 -9.45
N VAL A 555 -21.82 20.92 -8.37
CA VAL A 555 -22.57 21.26 -7.15
C VAL A 555 -23.20 22.64 -7.33
N GLY A 556 -24.52 22.71 -7.21
CA GLY A 556 -25.31 23.94 -7.34
C GLY A 556 -25.92 24.34 -6.00
N LYS A 557 -26.49 25.56 -5.95
CA LYS A 557 -27.27 26.08 -4.81
C LYS A 557 -28.55 26.75 -5.31
N GLY A 558 -29.60 26.75 -4.48
CA GLY A 558 -30.89 27.32 -4.84
C GLY A 558 -30.82 28.82 -5.24
N GLY A 559 -31.58 29.22 -6.25
CA GLY A 559 -31.86 30.61 -6.57
C GLY A 559 -30.73 31.48 -7.17
N THR A 560 -29.56 30.92 -7.52
CA THR A 560 -28.42 31.72 -8.07
C THR A 560 -27.99 31.40 -9.50
N GLN A 561 -28.69 30.51 -10.22
CA GLN A 561 -28.33 30.20 -11.61
C GLN A 561 -29.25 30.89 -12.61
N LYS A 562 -28.64 31.62 -13.55
CA LYS A 562 -29.30 32.15 -14.75
C LYS A 562 -29.89 30.97 -15.53
N LYS A 563 -31.20 31.05 -15.82
CA LYS A 563 -32.08 30.16 -16.63
C LYS A 563 -32.86 29.12 -15.83
N ASP A 564 -34.14 29.43 -15.63
CA ASP A 564 -35.41 28.67 -15.50
C ASP A 564 -35.49 27.14 -15.21
N ALA A 565 -34.39 26.36 -15.25
CA ALA A 565 -34.43 24.89 -15.30
C ALA A 565 -33.92 24.17 -14.04
N SER A 566 -33.22 24.87 -13.14
CA SER A 566 -32.65 24.29 -11.91
C SER A 566 -33.63 24.37 -10.73
N PRO A 567 -33.61 23.40 -9.79
CA PRO A 567 -34.40 23.47 -8.56
C PRO A 567 -34.21 24.81 -7.82
N PHE A 568 -35.33 25.45 -7.46
CA PHE A 568 -35.30 26.73 -6.74
C PHE A 568 -34.78 26.59 -5.30
N VAL A 569 -34.95 25.40 -4.72
CA VAL A 569 -34.46 24.99 -3.41
C VAL A 569 -33.87 23.58 -3.50
N ASP A 570 -32.89 23.28 -2.66
CA ASP A 570 -32.39 21.91 -2.45
C ASP A 570 -33.48 21.00 -1.84
N HIS A 571 -33.22 19.70 -1.74
CA HIS A 571 -34.13 18.79 -1.06
C HIS A 571 -33.79 18.60 0.44
N THR A 572 -32.52 18.60 0.81
CA THR A 572 -32.05 18.33 2.19
C THR A 572 -32.59 19.31 3.24
N TYR A 573 -32.38 20.61 3.05
CA TYR A 573 -32.82 21.71 3.90
C TYR A 573 -34.04 22.45 3.36
N GLN A 574 -34.42 22.20 2.11
CA GLN A 574 -35.57 22.81 1.43
C GLN A 574 -35.49 24.34 1.40
N ASN A 575 -34.29 24.88 1.20
CA ASN A 575 -34.09 26.33 1.15
C ASN A 575 -33.16 26.73 0.00
N LYS A 576 -32.84 28.03 -0.11
CA LYS A 576 -31.98 28.54 -1.19
C LYS A 576 -30.49 28.37 -0.90
N THR A 577 -30.13 28.05 0.34
CA THR A 577 -28.74 27.94 0.79
C THR A 577 -28.19 26.54 0.71
N GLY A 578 -29.03 25.51 0.76
CA GLY A 578 -28.58 24.14 0.58
C GLY A 578 -28.17 23.84 -0.86
N LYS A 579 -27.41 22.76 -0.98
CA LYS A 579 -26.69 22.40 -2.19
C LYS A 579 -27.18 21.06 -2.71
N TYR A 580 -27.19 20.93 -4.03
CA TYR A 580 -27.55 19.70 -4.71
C TYR A 580 -26.63 19.50 -5.92
N LEU A 581 -26.63 18.30 -6.47
CA LEU A 581 -25.85 18.00 -7.66
C LEU A 581 -26.68 18.28 -8.91
N TYR A 582 -26.11 18.93 -9.91
CA TYR A 582 -26.80 19.22 -11.17
C TYR A 582 -25.90 19.09 -12.40
N THR A 583 -26.54 19.01 -13.56
CA THR A 583 -25.90 19.04 -14.88
C THR A 583 -26.53 20.15 -15.70
N GLU A 584 -25.76 20.73 -16.64
CA GLU A 584 -26.26 21.67 -17.63
C GLU A 584 -26.07 21.10 -19.03
N CYS A 585 -27.17 20.69 -19.68
CA CYS A 585 -27.16 20.22 -21.08
C CYS A 585 -27.26 21.36 -22.11
N SER A 586 -27.05 22.61 -21.70
CA SER A 586 -27.03 23.76 -22.63
C SER A 586 -25.69 23.81 -23.39
N PRO A 587 -25.49 24.63 -24.44
CA PRO A 587 -24.20 24.68 -25.13
C PRO A 587 -23.04 25.02 -24.16
N PRO A 588 -21.86 24.36 -24.27
CA PRO A 588 -21.33 23.67 -25.45
C PRO A 588 -21.74 22.20 -25.62
N GLN A 589 -22.56 21.64 -24.74
CA GLN A 589 -22.99 20.24 -24.82
C GLN A 589 -23.86 19.97 -26.07
N SER A 590 -23.70 18.77 -26.64
CA SER A 590 -24.37 18.29 -27.85
C SER A 590 -25.31 17.11 -27.57
N LEU A 591 -26.18 16.81 -28.55
CA LEU A 591 -27.08 15.65 -28.49
C LEU A 591 -26.30 14.36 -28.22
N GLY A 592 -26.71 13.64 -27.18
CA GLY A 592 -26.09 12.37 -26.80
C GLY A 592 -24.91 12.49 -25.84
N ASN A 593 -24.48 13.72 -25.48
CA ASN A 593 -23.44 13.86 -24.47
C ASN A 593 -23.88 13.33 -23.11
N ILE A 594 -22.93 12.74 -22.39
CA ILE A 594 -23.15 12.06 -21.13
C ILE A 594 -22.39 12.75 -20.01
N ALA A 595 -23.04 12.96 -18.88
CA ALA A 595 -22.40 13.27 -17.61
C ALA A 595 -22.64 12.11 -16.65
N SER A 596 -21.58 11.62 -16.00
CA SER A 596 -21.59 10.41 -15.20
C SER A 596 -20.86 10.64 -13.88
N ILE A 597 -21.56 10.41 -12.76
CA ILE A 597 -20.93 10.34 -11.44
C ILE A 597 -20.92 8.89 -10.95
N ARG A 598 -19.84 8.46 -10.30
CA ARG A 598 -19.66 7.09 -9.80
C ARG A 598 -19.41 7.05 -8.30
N SER A 599 -19.95 6.02 -7.65
CA SER A 599 -19.68 5.72 -6.24
C SER A 599 -18.27 5.15 -6.06
N THR A 600 -17.83 5.06 -4.79
CA THR A 600 -16.76 4.13 -4.41
C THR A 600 -17.16 2.68 -4.74
N ARG A 601 -16.20 1.76 -4.68
CA ARG A 601 -16.46 0.35 -4.94
C ARG A 601 -17.13 -0.27 -3.71
N LEU A 602 -18.38 -0.68 -3.89
CA LEU A 602 -19.24 -1.25 -2.85
C LEU A 602 -19.04 -2.77 -2.78
N ALA A 603 -19.21 -3.31 -1.56
CA ALA A 603 -19.13 -4.74 -1.29
C ALA A 603 -20.28 -5.53 -1.96
N PRO A 604 -20.10 -6.82 -2.28
CA PRO A 604 -21.18 -7.69 -2.72
C PRO A 604 -22.39 -7.61 -1.79
N THR A 605 -23.58 -7.65 -2.36
CA THR A 605 -24.83 -7.54 -1.62
C THR A 605 -25.91 -8.44 -2.20
N ASN A 606 -26.71 -9.04 -1.33
CA ASN A 606 -27.92 -9.77 -1.72
C ASN A 606 -29.14 -8.84 -1.89
N GLY A 607 -28.98 -7.56 -1.57
CA GLY A 607 -30.02 -6.54 -1.62
C GLY A 607 -29.56 -5.30 -0.87
N THR A 608 -29.28 -4.24 -1.62
CA THR A 608 -29.01 -2.90 -1.12
C THR A 608 -29.98 -1.96 -1.83
N CYS A 609 -30.78 -1.23 -1.06
CA CYS A 609 -31.66 -0.21 -1.60
C CYS A 609 -30.88 1.07 -1.85
N VAL A 610 -30.96 1.57 -3.09
CA VAL A 610 -30.47 2.89 -3.45
C VAL A 610 -31.66 3.80 -3.65
N SER A 611 -31.73 4.87 -2.87
CA SER A 611 -32.69 5.95 -3.03
C SER A 611 -31.98 7.27 -3.30
N PHE A 612 -32.63 8.15 -4.05
CA PHE A 612 -32.13 9.48 -4.36
C PHE A 612 -33.30 10.36 -4.78
N TRP A 613 -33.19 11.66 -4.55
CA TRP A 613 -34.15 12.63 -5.07
C TRP A 613 -33.68 13.13 -6.41
N TYR A 614 -34.60 13.26 -7.36
CA TYR A 614 -34.32 13.80 -8.69
C TYR A 614 -35.29 14.91 -9.06
N HIS A 615 -34.80 15.85 -9.86
CA HIS A 615 -35.56 16.93 -10.45
C HIS A 615 -35.29 16.98 -11.96
N MET A 616 -36.34 16.80 -12.77
CA MET A 616 -36.26 16.77 -14.23
C MET A 616 -37.44 17.57 -14.81
N ASP A 617 -37.30 18.87 -15.01
CA ASP A 617 -38.44 19.75 -15.38
C ASP A 617 -38.41 20.29 -16.82
N GLU A 618 -37.48 19.85 -17.67
CA GLU A 618 -37.31 20.43 -19.00
C GLU A 618 -37.38 19.42 -20.15
N ASP A 619 -37.70 19.91 -21.34
CA ASP A 619 -37.94 19.11 -22.55
C ASP A 619 -36.65 18.72 -23.28
N SER A 620 -35.54 19.45 -23.07
CA SER A 620 -34.22 19.14 -23.68
C SER A 620 -33.42 18.07 -22.91
N ILE A 621 -34.05 17.44 -21.92
CA ILE A 621 -33.45 16.36 -21.14
C ILE A 621 -33.74 15.03 -21.84
N GLY A 622 -32.69 14.28 -22.19
CA GLY A 622 -32.84 12.98 -22.81
C GLY A 622 -33.20 11.91 -21.80
N LYS A 623 -32.29 11.64 -20.87
CA LYS A 623 -32.38 10.47 -19.99
C LYS A 623 -31.60 10.66 -18.69
N LEU A 624 -32.18 10.23 -17.57
CA LEU A 624 -31.48 9.97 -16.30
C LEU A 624 -31.46 8.46 -16.08
N SER A 625 -30.32 7.88 -15.74
CA SER A 625 -30.21 6.45 -15.44
C SER A 625 -29.27 6.12 -14.32
N VAL A 626 -29.62 5.08 -13.56
CA VAL A 626 -28.73 4.41 -12.62
C VAL A 626 -28.28 3.10 -13.22
N SER A 627 -26.97 2.88 -13.21
CA SER A 627 -26.35 1.66 -13.70
C SER A 627 -25.40 1.06 -12.67
N VAL A 628 -25.21 -0.25 -12.78
CA VAL A 628 -24.26 -1.01 -11.97
C VAL A 628 -23.10 -1.40 -12.86
N HIS A 629 -21.89 -1.10 -12.42
CA HIS A 629 -20.67 -1.48 -13.10
C HIS A 629 -19.88 -2.48 -12.25
N ILE A 630 -19.47 -3.57 -12.88
CA ILE A 630 -18.57 -4.57 -12.31
C ILE A 630 -17.28 -4.48 -13.12
N LYS A 631 -16.13 -4.61 -12.43
CA LYS A 631 -14.82 -4.55 -13.07
C LYS A 631 -14.72 -5.61 -14.17
N GLY A 632 -14.26 -5.20 -15.36
CA GLY A 632 -14.15 -6.08 -16.53
C GLY A 632 -15.45 -6.32 -17.30
N SER A 633 -16.59 -5.74 -16.88
CA SER A 633 -17.87 -5.87 -17.58
C SER A 633 -18.42 -4.54 -18.10
N ARG A 634 -19.42 -4.60 -18.98
CA ARG A 634 -20.17 -3.42 -19.41
C ARG A 634 -21.13 -2.99 -18.31
N SER A 635 -21.24 -1.68 -18.08
CA SER A 635 -22.20 -1.12 -17.13
C SER A 635 -23.64 -1.49 -17.52
N THR A 636 -24.40 -1.98 -16.55
CA THR A 636 -25.78 -2.44 -16.74
C THR A 636 -26.76 -1.41 -16.19
N VAL A 637 -27.61 -0.83 -17.04
CA VAL A 637 -28.67 0.09 -16.61
C VAL A 637 -29.77 -0.68 -15.88
N ILE A 638 -30.03 -0.29 -14.64
CA ILE A 638 -31.01 -0.92 -13.75
C ILE A 638 -32.22 -0.01 -13.45
N TRP A 639 -32.08 1.30 -13.65
CA TRP A 639 -33.14 2.29 -13.48
C TRP A 639 -32.97 3.40 -14.53
N GLU A 640 -34.04 3.84 -15.18
CA GLU A 640 -34.01 4.79 -16.29
C GLU A 640 -35.32 5.59 -16.39
N LEU A 641 -35.22 6.91 -16.50
CA LEU A 641 -36.32 7.81 -16.87
C LEU A 641 -35.91 8.68 -18.07
N LYS A 642 -36.90 9.06 -18.89
CA LYS A 642 -36.72 9.89 -20.07
C LYS A 642 -37.66 11.08 -20.09
N GLY A 643 -37.16 12.20 -20.61
CA GLY A 643 -37.92 13.44 -20.77
C GLY A 643 -38.41 14.04 -19.44
N ARG A 644 -39.22 15.08 -19.56
CA ARG A 644 -39.75 15.87 -18.44
C ARG A 644 -40.54 15.02 -17.44
N GLN A 645 -40.19 15.12 -16.17
CA GLN A 645 -40.91 14.52 -15.04
C GLN A 645 -41.64 15.57 -14.18
N GLY A 646 -41.39 16.87 -14.35
CA GLY A 646 -42.09 17.98 -13.69
C GLY A 646 -41.25 18.72 -12.64
N GLN A 647 -41.81 19.81 -12.10
CA GLN A 647 -41.08 20.84 -11.33
C GLN A 647 -40.80 20.53 -9.85
N LYS A 648 -41.12 19.32 -9.39
CA LYS A 648 -40.95 18.94 -7.98
C LYS A 648 -39.86 17.87 -7.88
N TRP A 649 -39.12 17.92 -6.78
CA TRP A 649 -38.27 16.80 -6.35
C TRP A 649 -39.12 15.53 -6.24
N LYS A 650 -38.63 14.44 -6.83
CA LYS A 650 -39.26 13.12 -6.82
C LYS A 650 -38.28 12.06 -6.35
N LEU A 651 -38.81 11.06 -5.66
CA LEU A 651 -38.01 9.94 -5.16
C LEU A 651 -37.76 8.91 -6.28
N GLY A 652 -36.48 8.66 -6.55
CA GLY A 652 -35.98 7.52 -7.28
C GLY A 652 -35.56 6.43 -6.29
N GLN A 653 -35.92 5.18 -6.56
CA GLN A 653 -35.57 4.05 -5.70
C GLN A 653 -35.38 2.77 -6.51
N ILE A 654 -34.33 2.01 -6.19
CA ILE A 654 -34.02 0.74 -6.86
C ILE A 654 -33.25 -0.21 -5.93
N LEU A 655 -33.59 -1.49 -5.96
CA LEU A 655 -32.85 -2.54 -5.27
C LEU A 655 -31.69 -3.03 -6.14
N ILE A 656 -30.49 -3.07 -5.57
CA ILE A 656 -29.29 -3.61 -6.20
C ILE A 656 -28.89 -4.90 -5.51
N ALA A 657 -28.69 -5.96 -6.29
CA ALA A 657 -28.09 -7.20 -5.86
C ALA A 657 -26.88 -7.49 -6.75
N SER A 658 -25.75 -7.83 -6.14
CA SER A 658 -24.52 -8.15 -6.85
C SER A 658 -23.69 -9.14 -6.04
N ALA A 659 -23.33 -10.26 -6.66
CA ALA A 659 -22.39 -11.23 -6.08
C ALA A 659 -20.93 -10.74 -6.13
N LEU A 660 -20.65 -9.68 -6.90
CA LEU A 660 -19.33 -9.08 -7.08
C LEU A 660 -19.29 -7.66 -6.52
N HIS A 661 -18.11 -7.18 -6.19
CA HIS A 661 -17.90 -5.77 -5.87
C HIS A 661 -18.32 -4.91 -7.06
N TYR A 662 -19.07 -3.84 -6.79
CA TYR A 662 -19.71 -3.06 -7.84
C TYR A 662 -19.60 -1.56 -7.57
N ARG A 663 -19.80 -0.75 -8.62
CA ARG A 663 -20.00 0.70 -8.52
C ARG A 663 -21.39 1.05 -9.02
N ILE A 664 -21.98 2.07 -8.42
CA ILE A 664 -23.19 2.71 -8.92
C ILE A 664 -22.74 3.88 -9.78
N LEU A 665 -23.29 3.99 -10.98
CA LEU A 665 -23.13 5.17 -11.83
C LEU A 665 -24.49 5.82 -12.05
N ILE A 666 -24.54 7.13 -11.87
CA ILE A 666 -25.71 7.95 -12.18
C ILE A 666 -25.36 8.82 -13.39
N ASN A 667 -26.04 8.52 -14.50
CA ASN A 667 -25.74 9.09 -15.81
C ASN A 667 -26.89 9.95 -16.31
N VAL A 668 -26.55 11.13 -16.83
CA VAL A 668 -27.43 11.98 -17.64
C VAL A 668 -27.04 11.86 -19.09
N THR A 669 -28.03 11.81 -19.99
CA THR A 669 -27.81 11.94 -21.43
C THR A 669 -28.61 13.12 -21.96
N CYS A 670 -27.94 14.07 -22.61
CA CYS A 670 -28.56 15.26 -23.19
C CYS A 670 -29.36 14.91 -24.45
N SER A 671 -30.54 15.54 -24.64
CA SER A 671 -31.33 15.45 -25.88
C SER A 671 -31.32 16.76 -26.67
N LYS A 672 -32.13 16.88 -27.74
CA LYS A 672 -32.19 18.10 -28.56
C LYS A 672 -32.88 19.22 -27.78
N GLY A 673 -32.15 20.29 -27.47
CA GLY A 673 -32.68 21.58 -27.00
C GLY A 673 -31.67 22.37 -26.16
N LEU A 674 -32.00 23.61 -25.82
CA LEU A 674 -31.08 24.58 -25.18
C LEU A 674 -31.28 24.75 -23.66
N LYS A 675 -32.22 24.00 -23.05
CA LYS A 675 -32.59 24.10 -21.62
C LYS A 675 -32.79 22.71 -21.05
N GLY A 676 -31.95 22.28 -20.11
CA GLY A 676 -32.06 20.94 -19.55
C GLY A 676 -31.13 20.72 -18.37
N ASN A 677 -31.59 21.09 -17.18
CA ASN A 677 -30.86 20.83 -15.95
C ASN A 677 -31.52 19.65 -15.23
N ILE A 678 -30.73 18.62 -14.92
CA ILE A 678 -31.16 17.55 -14.01
C ILE A 678 -30.49 17.79 -12.68
N GLY A 679 -31.31 17.90 -11.64
CA GLY A 679 -30.84 17.89 -10.26
C GLY A 679 -30.96 16.48 -9.67
N ILE A 680 -29.97 16.06 -8.90
CA ILE A 680 -30.10 14.96 -7.95
C ILE A 680 -29.68 15.41 -6.55
N ASP A 681 -30.28 14.82 -5.53
CA ASP A 681 -30.01 15.14 -4.14
C ASP A 681 -30.23 13.94 -3.22
N ASP A 682 -29.71 13.99 -2.00
CA ASP A 682 -29.98 13.03 -0.93
C ASP A 682 -29.86 11.55 -1.36
N VAL A 683 -28.72 11.20 -1.97
CA VAL A 683 -28.42 9.82 -2.34
C VAL A 683 -28.20 9.01 -1.06
N THR A 684 -28.94 7.92 -0.91
CA THR A 684 -28.87 7.01 0.23
C THR A 684 -28.71 5.57 -0.25
N ILE A 685 -27.80 4.86 0.37
CA ILE A 685 -27.49 3.45 0.16
C ILE A 685 -27.77 2.72 1.47
N ASP A 686 -28.90 2.02 1.52
CA ASP A 686 -29.36 1.27 2.68
C ASP A 686 -29.25 -0.24 2.41
N ASN A 687 -28.66 -1.01 3.33
CA ASN A 687 -28.42 -2.44 3.15
C ASN A 687 -29.67 -3.30 3.42
N THR A 688 -30.84 -2.78 3.07
CA THR A 688 -32.11 -3.50 3.17
C THR A 688 -32.25 -4.52 2.06
N GLN A 689 -32.63 -5.75 2.43
CA GLN A 689 -32.83 -6.87 1.49
C GLN A 689 -34.06 -6.72 0.58
N SER A 690 -34.81 -5.62 0.71
CA SER A 690 -36.00 -5.36 -0.09
C SER A 690 -36.29 -3.87 -0.15
N CYS A 691 -36.56 -3.36 -1.35
CA CYS A 691 -37.19 -2.06 -1.52
C CYS A 691 -37.90 -1.94 -2.87
N SER A 692 -38.92 -1.09 -2.94
CA SER A 692 -39.75 -0.94 -4.14
C SER A 692 -39.06 -0.04 -5.17
N VAL A 693 -39.27 -0.37 -6.44
CA VAL A 693 -38.81 0.47 -7.54
C VAL A 693 -39.70 1.71 -7.64
N LEU A 694 -39.11 2.90 -7.54
CA LEU A 694 -39.82 4.16 -7.70
C LEU A 694 -39.15 5.07 -8.74
N PRO A 695 -39.93 5.71 -9.63
CA PRO A 695 -41.30 5.34 -9.97
C PRO A 695 -41.32 3.97 -10.67
N LYS A 696 -42.42 3.22 -10.60
CA LYS A 696 -42.51 1.87 -11.20
C LYS A 696 -42.09 1.81 -12.68
N LYS A 697 -42.42 2.86 -13.46
CA LYS A 697 -42.06 3.00 -14.87
C LYS A 697 -40.54 3.14 -15.14
N ALA A 698 -39.73 3.31 -14.11
CA ALA A 698 -38.29 3.54 -14.25
C ALA A 698 -37.48 2.25 -14.47
N VAL A 699 -38.10 1.07 -14.35
CA VAL A 699 -37.47 -0.20 -14.74
C VAL A 699 -38.14 -0.70 -16.01
N LYS A 700 -37.33 -1.06 -17.02
CA LYS A 700 -37.84 -1.80 -18.19
C LYS A 700 -38.25 -3.19 -17.73
N GLU A 701 -39.55 -3.48 -17.78
CA GLU A 701 -40.16 -4.71 -17.26
C GLU A 701 -39.44 -5.96 -17.79
N TRP A 702 -38.99 -6.81 -16.87
CA TRP A 702 -38.54 -8.16 -17.18
C TRP A 702 -39.76 -9.07 -17.07
N HIS A 703 -40.17 -9.65 -18.19
CA HIS A 703 -41.28 -10.60 -18.19
C HIS A 703 -40.76 -11.99 -17.83
N LEU A 704 -41.33 -12.60 -16.79
CA LEU A 704 -41.07 -14.00 -16.46
C LEU A 704 -41.56 -14.90 -17.59
N VAL A 705 -40.65 -15.64 -18.20
CA VAL A 705 -41.00 -16.57 -19.28
C VAL A 705 -40.87 -18.03 -18.87
N PHE A 706 -40.00 -18.33 -17.91
CA PHE A 706 -39.84 -19.70 -17.40
C PHE A 706 -39.44 -19.73 -15.94
N LEU A 707 -39.97 -20.72 -15.22
CA LEU A 707 -39.54 -21.07 -13.87
C LEU A 707 -39.45 -22.58 -13.75
N GLY A 708 -38.30 -23.10 -13.34
CA GLY A 708 -38.08 -24.51 -13.03
C GLY A 708 -37.70 -24.72 -11.57
N LYS A 709 -38.19 -25.80 -10.94
CA LYS A 709 -37.80 -26.20 -9.59
C LYS A 709 -36.99 -27.49 -9.60
N SER A 710 -35.98 -27.58 -8.73
CA SER A 710 -35.16 -28.80 -8.58
C SER A 710 -35.86 -29.84 -7.69
N GLY A 711 -35.47 -31.11 -7.82
CA GLY A 711 -35.79 -32.15 -6.83
C GLY A 711 -37.15 -32.84 -6.95
N ASN A 712 -38.07 -32.39 -7.83
CA ASN A 712 -39.30 -33.12 -8.21
C ASN A 712 -39.87 -32.54 -9.53
N GLY A 713 -39.94 -33.32 -10.62
CA GLY A 713 -40.53 -32.87 -11.88
C GLY A 713 -40.07 -33.61 -13.14
N ASP A 714 -40.65 -33.24 -14.28
CA ASP A 714 -40.24 -33.67 -15.63
C ASP A 714 -38.93 -32.97 -16.04
N SER A 715 -38.29 -33.43 -17.12
CA SER A 715 -37.08 -32.78 -17.67
C SER A 715 -37.31 -31.28 -17.96
N ILE A 716 -36.43 -30.44 -17.43
CA ILE A 716 -36.38 -28.98 -17.68
C ILE A 716 -36.18 -28.73 -19.16
N TYR A 717 -35.31 -29.53 -19.80
CA TYR A 717 -35.07 -29.50 -21.25
C TYR A 717 -36.38 -29.58 -22.03
N ASP A 718 -37.12 -30.65 -21.77
CA ASP A 718 -38.32 -31.00 -22.52
C ASP A 718 -39.40 -29.94 -22.33
N LYS A 719 -39.54 -29.41 -21.11
CA LYS A 719 -40.51 -28.34 -20.82
C LYS A 719 -40.12 -27.02 -21.47
N TRP A 720 -38.84 -26.70 -21.56
CA TRP A 720 -38.38 -25.49 -22.27
C TRP A 720 -38.56 -25.61 -23.79
N ARG A 721 -38.16 -26.74 -24.38
CA ARG A 721 -38.08 -26.93 -25.84
C ARG A 721 -39.39 -27.31 -26.51
N LYS A 722 -40.14 -28.29 -25.96
CA LYS A 722 -41.29 -28.87 -26.65
C LYS A 722 -42.43 -27.86 -26.72
N GLN A 723 -43.12 -27.81 -27.86
CA GLN A 723 -44.43 -27.18 -28.00
C GLN A 723 -45.50 -28.05 -27.30
N THR A 724 -45.28 -28.37 -26.02
CA THR A 724 -46.34 -28.92 -25.17
C THR A 724 -47.25 -27.79 -24.72
N PRO A 725 -48.58 -27.99 -24.65
CA PRO A 725 -49.48 -26.99 -24.11
C PRO A 725 -48.97 -26.51 -22.75
N SER A 726 -48.79 -25.21 -22.61
CA SER A 726 -48.48 -24.58 -21.32
C SER A 726 -49.45 -25.11 -20.27
N ILE A 727 -48.97 -25.59 -19.12
CA ILE A 727 -49.78 -26.03 -17.95
C ILE A 727 -50.52 -24.83 -17.29
N CYS A 728 -50.79 -23.78 -18.06
CA CYS A 728 -51.62 -22.64 -17.70
C CYS A 728 -53.12 -23.02 -17.78
N THR A 729 -53.49 -24.23 -17.36
CA THR A 729 -54.87 -24.74 -17.39
C THR A 729 -55.45 -24.98 -16.00
N ILE A 730 -54.70 -24.73 -14.92
CA ILE A 730 -55.24 -24.80 -13.55
C ILE A 730 -55.33 -23.38 -12.97
N SER A 731 -56.52 -22.79 -13.14
CA SER A 731 -57.00 -21.50 -12.62
C SER A 731 -56.62 -20.26 -13.43
N LYS A 732 -57.60 -19.35 -13.56
CA LYS A 732 -57.58 -18.03 -14.21
C LYS A 732 -56.52 -17.04 -13.66
N ASN A 733 -55.56 -17.47 -12.84
CA ASN A 733 -54.64 -16.59 -12.11
C ASN A 733 -53.14 -16.85 -12.41
N CYS A 734 -52.80 -17.49 -13.54
CA CYS A 734 -51.40 -17.84 -13.80
C CYS A 734 -50.54 -16.75 -14.45
N LEU A 735 -51.06 -15.54 -14.69
CA LEU A 735 -50.33 -14.26 -14.85
C LEU A 735 -51.36 -13.17 -15.26
N PRO A 736 -51.69 -12.15 -14.44
CA PRO A 736 -52.19 -10.90 -14.97
C PRO A 736 -51.06 -10.25 -15.78
N GLU A 737 -51.34 -9.75 -16.98
CA GLU A 737 -50.34 -9.09 -17.83
C GLU A 737 -49.70 -7.83 -17.20
N ASN A 738 -50.06 -7.44 -15.97
CA ASN A 738 -49.71 -6.15 -15.37
C ASN A 738 -49.43 -6.17 -13.84
N GLU A 739 -49.06 -7.31 -13.22
CA GLU A 739 -48.67 -7.30 -11.80
C GLU A 739 -47.35 -8.03 -11.51
N ASP A 740 -46.52 -7.39 -10.66
CA ASP A 740 -45.28 -7.91 -10.09
C ASP A 740 -45.49 -9.30 -9.45
N ILE A 741 -45.28 -10.36 -10.22
CA ILE A 741 -45.17 -11.69 -9.66
C ILE A 741 -43.83 -11.77 -8.95
N SER A 742 -43.85 -11.67 -7.62
CA SER A 742 -42.82 -12.29 -6.79
C SER A 742 -42.67 -13.74 -7.29
N ILE A 743 -41.54 -14.05 -7.91
CA ILE A 743 -41.19 -15.40 -8.42
C ILE A 743 -41.35 -16.49 -7.35
N PHE A 744 -41.42 -16.09 -6.06
CA PHE A 744 -41.61 -16.95 -4.90
C PHE A 744 -43.07 -17.18 -4.50
N ASN A 745 -44.03 -16.46 -5.09
CA ASN A 745 -45.47 -16.63 -4.88
C ASN A 745 -46.12 -17.61 -5.89
N VAL A 746 -45.34 -18.13 -6.84
CA VAL A 746 -45.80 -19.15 -7.80
C VAL A 746 -46.04 -20.47 -7.05
N LYS A 747 -47.32 -20.78 -6.78
CA LYS A 747 -47.78 -22.00 -6.09
C LYS A 747 -47.56 -23.31 -6.88
N SER A 748 -47.00 -23.24 -8.10
CA SER A 748 -46.68 -24.43 -8.91
C SER A 748 -45.63 -25.30 -8.22
N LYS A 749 -45.93 -26.59 -8.07
CA LYS A 749 -45.00 -27.61 -7.54
C LYS A 749 -43.93 -28.05 -8.55
N HIS A 750 -44.02 -27.62 -9.82
CA HIS A 750 -43.21 -28.19 -10.91
C HIS A 750 -42.52 -27.09 -11.74
N HIS A 751 -43.17 -26.61 -12.80
CA HIS A 751 -42.59 -25.65 -13.75
C HIS A 751 -43.64 -24.60 -14.17
N LEU A 752 -43.18 -23.46 -14.67
CA LEU A 752 -43.98 -22.45 -15.36
C LEU A 752 -43.33 -22.17 -16.71
N LYS A 753 -44.13 -22.11 -17.78
CA LYS A 753 -43.71 -21.75 -19.14
C LYS A 753 -44.71 -20.75 -19.71
N SER A 754 -44.23 -19.59 -20.13
CA SER A 754 -45.01 -18.55 -20.78
C SER A 754 -45.20 -18.85 -22.28
N PRO A 755 -46.35 -18.49 -22.87
CA PRO A 755 -46.57 -18.53 -24.33
C PRO A 755 -45.53 -17.73 -25.15
N ILE A 756 -44.85 -16.76 -24.52
CA ILE A 756 -43.75 -16.00 -25.16
C ILE A 756 -42.64 -16.92 -25.65
N ILE A 757 -42.38 -18.05 -24.97
CA ILE A 757 -41.34 -19.01 -25.38
C ILE A 757 -41.71 -19.69 -26.69
N ASP A 758 -42.98 -20.06 -26.85
CA ASP A 758 -43.48 -20.70 -28.07
C ASP A 758 -43.56 -19.71 -29.24
N ASN A 759 -43.77 -18.43 -28.94
CA ASN A 759 -43.86 -17.33 -29.91
C ASN A 759 -42.59 -16.45 -29.94
N TRP A 760 -41.42 -17.02 -29.67
CA TRP A 760 -40.19 -16.24 -29.46
C TRP A 760 -39.85 -15.31 -30.63
N SER A 761 -39.91 -15.84 -31.86
CA SER A 761 -39.56 -15.11 -33.08
C SER A 761 -40.43 -13.88 -33.35
N THR A 762 -41.67 -13.86 -32.87
CA THR A 762 -42.62 -12.74 -33.05
C THR A 762 -42.72 -11.85 -31.81
N SER A 763 -42.02 -12.21 -30.73
CA SER A 763 -42.10 -11.50 -29.43
C SER A 763 -41.13 -10.34 -29.28
N ASN A 764 -40.29 -10.03 -30.28
CA ASN A 764 -39.34 -8.91 -30.30
C ASN A 764 -38.43 -8.86 -29.05
N ILE A 765 -37.81 -9.99 -28.71
CA ILE A 765 -36.93 -10.09 -27.54
C ILE A 765 -35.65 -9.25 -27.75
N LYS A 766 -35.31 -8.42 -26.76
CA LYS A 766 -34.08 -7.61 -26.74
C LYS A 766 -33.00 -8.18 -25.84
N GLN A 767 -33.38 -8.66 -24.66
CA GLN A 767 -32.46 -9.29 -23.72
C GLN A 767 -33.12 -10.50 -23.08
N VAL A 768 -32.32 -11.51 -22.78
CA VAL A 768 -32.73 -12.68 -22.00
C VAL A 768 -31.91 -12.71 -20.72
N LYS A 769 -32.55 -12.95 -19.59
CA LYS A 769 -31.90 -13.07 -18.29
C LYS A 769 -32.16 -14.45 -17.72
N LEU A 770 -31.11 -15.15 -17.29
CA LEU A 770 -31.15 -16.46 -16.66
C LEU A 770 -30.60 -16.37 -15.23
N GLU A 771 -31.34 -16.88 -14.26
CA GLU A 771 -31.00 -16.78 -12.83
C GLU A 771 -31.21 -18.10 -12.08
N LEU A 772 -30.36 -18.35 -11.09
CA LEU A 772 -30.53 -19.45 -10.13
C LEU A 772 -30.74 -18.92 -8.71
N TYR A 773 -31.63 -19.58 -7.98
CA TYR A 773 -31.88 -19.29 -6.56
C TYR A 773 -31.71 -20.52 -5.67
N LYS A 774 -31.06 -20.33 -4.52
CA LYS A 774 -30.95 -21.29 -3.42
C LYS A 774 -31.69 -20.75 -2.20
N LYS A 775 -32.81 -21.37 -1.84
CA LYS A 775 -33.67 -20.96 -0.71
C LYS A 775 -34.08 -19.48 -0.81
N LYS A 776 -34.49 -19.05 -2.01
CA LYS A 776 -34.86 -17.67 -2.37
C LYS A 776 -33.69 -16.67 -2.46
N VAL A 777 -32.45 -17.09 -2.24
CA VAL A 777 -31.25 -16.26 -2.43
C VAL A 777 -30.73 -16.43 -3.86
N LEU A 778 -30.50 -15.33 -4.58
CA LEU A 778 -29.88 -15.35 -5.91
C LEU A 778 -28.44 -15.84 -5.79
N VAL A 779 -28.07 -16.88 -6.53
CA VAL A 779 -26.73 -17.48 -6.50
C VAL A 779 -25.98 -17.40 -7.83
N MET A 780 -26.69 -17.13 -8.93
CA MET A 780 -26.09 -16.87 -10.24
C MET A 780 -27.08 -16.09 -11.12
N SER A 781 -26.57 -15.15 -11.91
CA SER A 781 -27.32 -14.38 -12.91
C SER A 781 -26.48 -14.19 -14.18
N MET A 782 -27.10 -14.39 -15.34
CA MET A 782 -26.53 -14.15 -16.67
C MET A 782 -27.51 -13.39 -17.54
N ILE A 783 -27.02 -12.46 -18.35
CA ILE A 783 -27.80 -11.66 -19.31
C ILE A 783 -27.23 -11.89 -20.70
N PHE A 784 -28.11 -12.15 -21.66
CA PHE A 784 -27.79 -12.39 -23.06
C PHE A 784 -28.51 -11.39 -23.96
N ASP A 785 -27.91 -11.10 -25.11
CA ASP A 785 -28.56 -10.45 -26.22
C ASP A 785 -29.61 -11.40 -26.80
N GLY A 786 -30.86 -10.95 -26.79
CA GLY A 786 -31.99 -11.70 -27.32
C GLY A 786 -32.37 -11.30 -28.74
N THR A 787 -31.71 -10.30 -29.33
CA THR A 787 -32.04 -9.81 -30.66
C THR A 787 -31.72 -10.85 -31.73
N ASN A 788 -32.66 -11.07 -32.66
CA ASN A 788 -32.53 -12.06 -33.73
C ASN A 788 -32.24 -13.50 -33.25
N THR A 789 -32.65 -13.81 -32.02
CA THR A 789 -32.55 -15.16 -31.46
C THR A 789 -33.88 -15.92 -31.56
N ASN A 790 -33.83 -17.23 -31.40
CA ASN A 790 -34.98 -18.09 -31.07
C ASN A 790 -34.87 -18.56 -29.63
N ASN A 791 -35.82 -19.35 -29.14
CA ASN A 791 -35.84 -19.85 -27.76
C ASN A 791 -34.67 -20.79 -27.40
N ILE A 792 -33.77 -21.13 -28.32
CA ILE A 792 -32.65 -22.05 -28.10
C ILE A 792 -31.29 -21.37 -28.29
N ASN A 793 -31.11 -20.60 -29.35
CA ASN A 793 -29.79 -20.08 -29.76
C ASN A 793 -29.35 -18.80 -29.02
N TRP A 794 -30.21 -18.21 -28.19
CA TRP A 794 -29.85 -17.05 -27.35
C TRP A 794 -28.76 -17.38 -26.33
N PHE A 795 -28.72 -18.62 -25.84
CA PHE A 795 -27.75 -19.08 -24.84
C PHE A 795 -26.41 -19.43 -25.49
N SER A 796 -25.60 -18.41 -25.80
CA SER A 796 -24.28 -18.55 -26.42
C SER A 796 -23.29 -17.54 -25.89
N SER A 797 -21.98 -17.84 -26.00
CA SER A 797 -20.91 -16.91 -25.62
C SER A 797 -20.97 -15.61 -26.41
N LYS A 798 -21.33 -15.67 -27.70
CA LYS A 798 -21.47 -14.50 -28.57
C LYS A 798 -22.56 -13.54 -28.13
N ASN A 799 -23.61 -14.08 -27.48
CA ASN A 799 -24.72 -13.29 -27.00
C ASN A 799 -24.54 -12.89 -25.53
N LEU A 800 -23.52 -13.38 -24.82
CA LEU A 800 -23.36 -13.08 -23.40
C LEU A 800 -23.03 -11.59 -23.19
N ILE A 801 -23.92 -10.87 -22.50
CA ILE A 801 -23.77 -9.46 -22.14
C ILE A 801 -23.19 -9.34 -20.73
N ASN A 802 -23.71 -10.12 -19.78
CA ASN A 802 -23.30 -10.09 -18.39
C ASN A 802 -23.40 -11.49 -17.75
N SER A 803 -22.57 -11.77 -16.74
CA SER A 803 -22.48 -13.05 -16.05
C SER A 803 -21.93 -12.85 -14.63
N SER A 804 -22.42 -13.62 -13.68
CA SER A 804 -21.84 -13.72 -12.32
C SER A 804 -20.48 -14.42 -12.28
N PHE A 805 -20.04 -15.02 -13.39
CA PHE A 805 -18.74 -15.68 -13.53
C PHE A 805 -17.82 -14.87 -14.45
N GLU A 806 -16.66 -14.46 -13.95
CA GLU A 806 -15.68 -13.62 -14.66
C GLU A 806 -14.89 -14.38 -15.73
N ASP A 807 -14.73 -15.69 -15.57
CA ASP A 807 -13.95 -16.57 -16.45
C ASP A 807 -14.73 -17.06 -17.68
N LEU A 808 -15.99 -16.64 -17.84
CA LEU A 808 -16.82 -16.95 -19.01
C LEU A 808 -16.61 -15.99 -20.20
N TYR A 809 -15.78 -14.94 -20.05
CA TYR A 809 -15.44 -14.01 -21.13
C TYR A 809 -14.07 -14.40 -21.73
N GLY A 810 -14.06 -15.25 -22.77
CA GLY A 810 -12.82 -15.62 -23.48
C GLY A 810 -12.98 -16.74 -24.53
N ASP A 811 -11.97 -16.89 -25.39
CA ASP A 811 -11.87 -18.00 -26.35
C ASP A 811 -11.61 -19.32 -25.60
N GLY A 812 -12.48 -20.33 -25.83
CA GLY A 812 -12.46 -21.62 -25.12
C GLY A 812 -13.77 -21.96 -24.40
N CYS A 813 -14.58 -20.96 -24.05
CA CYS A 813 -15.84 -21.19 -23.33
C CYS A 813 -16.90 -21.89 -24.18
N PHE A 814 -17.38 -23.05 -23.71
CA PHE A 814 -18.43 -23.83 -24.35
C PHE A 814 -19.78 -23.52 -23.73
N PHE A 815 -20.63 -22.84 -24.50
CA PHE A 815 -22.06 -22.76 -24.25
C PHE A 815 -22.72 -23.89 -25.03
N LYS A 816 -23.35 -24.83 -24.33
CA LYS A 816 -24.04 -25.94 -24.98
C LYS A 816 -25.47 -26.07 -24.51
N TYR A 817 -26.34 -26.22 -25.50
CA TYR A 817 -27.71 -26.62 -25.37
C TYR A 817 -27.81 -28.09 -25.78
N GLN A 818 -27.93 -28.99 -24.80
CA GLN A 818 -27.85 -30.45 -24.95
C GLN A 818 -26.51 -30.95 -25.54
N LEU A 819 -25.75 -31.69 -24.74
CA LEU A 819 -24.62 -32.48 -25.22
C LEU A 819 -25.18 -33.80 -25.78
N ASN A 820 -25.49 -33.90 -27.08
CA ASN A 820 -25.95 -35.13 -27.77
C ASN A 820 -27.06 -35.97 -27.05
N SER A 821 -27.42 -37.14 -27.59
CA SER A 821 -28.47 -38.01 -27.04
C SER A 821 -28.09 -38.77 -25.75
N TRP A 822 -26.84 -38.66 -25.31
CA TRP A 822 -26.24 -39.42 -24.22
C TRP A 822 -26.06 -38.61 -22.92
N TYR A 823 -26.08 -37.27 -22.99
CA TYR A 823 -25.88 -36.41 -21.82
C TYR A 823 -27.17 -35.63 -21.52
N ALA A 824 -27.81 -35.93 -20.39
CA ALA A 824 -29.04 -35.26 -19.96
C ALA A 824 -28.76 -33.87 -19.33
N TYR A 825 -28.06 -32.98 -20.05
CA TYR A 825 -27.80 -31.60 -19.59
C TYR A 825 -28.64 -30.58 -20.36
N SER A 826 -29.31 -29.71 -19.61
CA SER A 826 -29.90 -28.46 -20.09
C SER A 826 -29.02 -27.28 -19.67
N PHE A 827 -28.86 -26.27 -20.53
CA PHE A 827 -28.09 -25.04 -20.25
C PHE A 827 -26.74 -25.29 -19.55
N MET A 828 -25.69 -25.61 -20.31
CA MET A 828 -24.35 -25.85 -19.76
C MET A 828 -23.34 -24.79 -20.21
N THR A 829 -22.54 -24.28 -19.27
CA THR A 829 -21.36 -23.44 -19.55
C THR A 829 -20.12 -24.06 -18.93
N VAL A 830 -19.02 -24.19 -19.68
CA VAL A 830 -17.71 -24.68 -19.18
C VAL A 830 -16.56 -24.03 -19.94
N GLN A 831 -15.46 -23.70 -19.26
CA GLN A 831 -14.32 -22.97 -19.84
C GLN A 831 -13.41 -23.84 -20.71
N ASP A 832 -13.26 -25.14 -20.40
CA ASP A 832 -12.37 -26.07 -21.13
C ASP A 832 -12.92 -27.50 -21.13
N GLY A 833 -13.18 -28.06 -22.30
CA GLY A 833 -13.39 -29.50 -22.46
C GLY A 833 -14.57 -30.12 -21.68
N HIS A 834 -14.44 -31.42 -21.38
CA HIS A 834 -15.48 -32.19 -20.70
C HIS A 834 -15.46 -31.89 -19.20
N PRO A 835 -16.60 -31.55 -18.58
CA PRO A 835 -16.66 -31.02 -17.20
C PRO A 835 -16.23 -31.98 -16.07
N CYS A 836 -15.78 -33.19 -16.39
CA CYS A 836 -15.42 -34.22 -15.41
C CYS A 836 -13.98 -34.14 -14.90
N ASP A 837 -13.05 -33.58 -15.70
CA ASP A 837 -11.61 -33.68 -15.44
C ASP A 837 -10.88 -32.32 -15.38
N THR A 838 -11.59 -31.20 -15.58
CA THR A 838 -11.01 -29.85 -15.66
C THR A 838 -11.39 -28.97 -14.46
N TYR A 839 -10.40 -28.28 -13.89
CA TYR A 839 -10.63 -27.25 -12.88
C TYR A 839 -11.14 -25.96 -13.52
N ALA A 840 -12.45 -25.69 -13.42
CA ALA A 840 -13.05 -24.44 -13.89
C ALA A 840 -13.55 -23.60 -12.71
N LYS A 841 -13.49 -22.26 -12.83
CA LYS A 841 -13.93 -21.33 -11.77
C LYS A 841 -15.38 -20.86 -11.97
N GLY A 842 -15.92 -20.96 -13.19
CA GLY A 842 -17.27 -20.51 -13.54
C GLY A 842 -17.97 -21.44 -14.51
N TRP A 843 -18.72 -22.39 -13.96
CA TRP A 843 -19.57 -23.28 -14.73
C TRP A 843 -20.95 -23.39 -14.09
N PHE A 844 -21.92 -23.71 -14.93
CA PHE A 844 -23.29 -23.99 -14.54
C PHE A 844 -23.83 -25.12 -15.40
N ALA A 845 -24.64 -25.99 -14.81
CA ALA A 845 -25.36 -27.03 -15.52
C ALA A 845 -26.73 -27.28 -14.88
N VAL A 846 -27.76 -27.38 -15.70
CA VAL A 846 -29.00 -28.07 -15.34
C VAL A 846 -28.85 -29.53 -15.74
N ILE A 847 -28.95 -30.42 -14.76
CA ILE A 847 -28.82 -31.87 -14.99
C ILE A 847 -30.22 -32.45 -14.88
N ASP A 848 -30.74 -33.00 -15.98
CA ASP A 848 -32.06 -33.60 -16.10
C ASP A 848 -32.05 -35.12 -15.84
N LYS A 849 -33.23 -35.74 -15.77
CA LYS A 849 -33.44 -37.18 -15.53
C LYS A 849 -32.90 -38.04 -16.69
N GLU A 850 -32.34 -39.20 -16.33
CA GLU A 850 -31.59 -40.16 -17.18
C GLU A 850 -32.31 -40.64 -18.47
N TYR A 851 -31.53 -40.82 -19.55
CA TYR A 851 -31.84 -41.68 -20.70
C TYR A 851 -30.67 -42.66 -20.97
N SER A 852 -30.98 -43.88 -21.42
CA SER A 852 -30.28 -45.15 -21.18
C SER A 852 -28.77 -45.30 -21.53
N SER A 853 -28.16 -46.21 -20.77
CA SER A 853 -26.85 -46.88 -20.85
C SER A 853 -26.12 -46.95 -22.23
N SER A 854 -24.99 -46.26 -22.35
CA SER A 854 -23.79 -46.85 -22.99
C SER A 854 -22.53 -46.61 -22.16
N SER A 855 -21.59 -47.52 -22.39
CA SER A 855 -20.37 -47.81 -21.64
C SER A 855 -19.16 -46.92 -21.99
N SER A 856 -19.32 -45.81 -22.72
CA SER A 856 -18.20 -44.99 -23.19
C SER A 856 -17.97 -43.68 -22.40
N TYR A 857 -18.28 -43.67 -21.10
CA TYR A 857 -18.07 -42.49 -20.24
C TYR A 857 -16.86 -42.69 -19.31
N PRO A 858 -16.06 -41.65 -19.02
CA PRO A 858 -15.09 -41.71 -17.93
C PRO A 858 -15.79 -42.11 -16.62
N SER A 859 -15.27 -43.12 -15.93
CA SER A 859 -15.84 -43.67 -14.69
C SER A 859 -16.00 -42.64 -13.56
N THR A 860 -15.35 -41.49 -13.67
CA THR A 860 -15.28 -40.41 -12.67
C THR A 860 -16.58 -39.60 -12.50
N CYS A 861 -17.53 -39.69 -13.43
CA CYS A 861 -18.78 -38.89 -13.43
C CYS A 861 -20.09 -39.69 -13.27
N LEU A 862 -20.02 -40.98 -12.94
CA LEU A 862 -21.18 -41.88 -12.82
C LEU A 862 -22.23 -41.43 -11.78
N HIS A 863 -21.83 -40.70 -10.73
CA HIS A 863 -22.74 -40.24 -9.66
C HIS A 863 -23.78 -39.20 -10.13
N MET A 864 -23.52 -38.49 -11.22
CA MET A 864 -24.48 -37.57 -11.83
C MET A 864 -25.51 -38.28 -12.73
N LYS A 865 -25.24 -39.51 -13.18
CA LYS A 865 -26.20 -40.30 -13.97
C LYS A 865 -27.36 -40.84 -13.13
N GLN A 866 -27.16 -41.00 -11.81
CA GLN A 866 -28.13 -41.60 -10.89
C GLN A 866 -29.17 -40.60 -10.33
N GLN A 867 -29.30 -39.42 -10.94
CA GLN A 867 -30.27 -38.42 -10.47
C GLN A 867 -31.67 -38.77 -10.95
N GLN A 868 -32.58 -39.04 -10.00
CA GLN A 868 -33.98 -39.34 -10.29
C GLN A 868 -34.80 -38.10 -10.71
N TYR A 869 -34.28 -36.90 -10.44
CA TYR A 869 -34.95 -35.60 -10.62
C TYR A 869 -33.96 -34.53 -11.10
N PRO A 870 -34.44 -33.43 -11.73
CA PRO A 870 -33.55 -32.37 -12.18
C PRO A 870 -32.85 -31.65 -11.02
N ILE A 871 -31.56 -31.37 -11.20
CA ILE A 871 -30.72 -30.60 -10.26
C ILE A 871 -30.06 -29.42 -10.96
N PHE A 872 -29.89 -28.32 -10.24
CA PHE A 872 -29.24 -27.11 -10.74
C PHE A 872 -27.89 -26.96 -10.02
N ALA A 873 -26.82 -27.31 -10.71
CA ALA A 873 -25.47 -27.29 -10.18
C ALA A 873 -24.70 -26.07 -10.72
N TYR A 874 -23.93 -25.43 -9.86
CA TYR A 874 -23.13 -24.25 -10.22
C TYR A 874 -21.81 -24.22 -9.45
N ALA A 875 -20.78 -23.62 -10.05
CA ALA A 875 -19.52 -23.34 -9.36
C ALA A 875 -19.72 -22.30 -8.25
N GLU A 876 -19.30 -22.59 -7.02
CA GLU A 876 -19.29 -21.59 -5.96
C GLU A 876 -18.13 -20.59 -6.16
N TYR A 877 -18.36 -19.32 -5.84
CA TYR A 877 -17.47 -18.22 -6.17
C TYR A 877 -16.02 -18.44 -5.68
N ASN A 878 -15.04 -18.19 -6.55
CA ASN A 878 -13.59 -18.34 -6.31
C ASN A 878 -13.11 -19.77 -5.97
N HIS A 879 -13.97 -20.78 -6.08
CA HIS A 879 -13.56 -22.17 -5.90
C HIS A 879 -13.34 -22.85 -7.25
N LYS A 880 -12.08 -23.22 -7.52
CA LYS A 880 -11.78 -24.16 -8.62
C LYS A 880 -12.48 -25.48 -8.30
N THR A 881 -13.54 -25.78 -9.04
CA THR A 881 -14.41 -26.92 -8.71
C THR A 881 -14.15 -28.06 -9.68
N LYS A 882 -14.04 -29.29 -9.16
CA LYS A 882 -14.16 -30.51 -9.97
C LYS A 882 -15.51 -31.15 -9.74
N TRP A 883 -16.14 -31.61 -10.81
CA TRP A 883 -17.42 -32.31 -10.73
C TRP A 883 -17.41 -33.53 -9.80
N PHE A 884 -16.34 -34.34 -9.81
CA PHE A 884 -16.27 -35.55 -8.98
C PHE A 884 -16.02 -35.28 -7.49
N GLU A 885 -15.46 -34.13 -7.13
CA GLU A 885 -15.11 -33.78 -5.75
C GLU A 885 -16.33 -33.24 -4.96
N LYS A 886 -17.51 -33.12 -5.61
CA LYS A 886 -18.75 -32.58 -5.03
C LYS A 886 -18.61 -31.17 -4.42
N SER A 887 -17.62 -30.40 -4.85
CA SER A 887 -17.32 -29.06 -4.32
C SER A 887 -18.20 -27.94 -4.91
N TYR A 888 -19.39 -28.28 -5.39
CA TYR A 888 -20.29 -27.36 -6.13
C TYR A 888 -21.57 -27.00 -5.36
N GLY A 889 -22.14 -25.85 -5.73
CA GLY A 889 -23.38 -25.36 -5.17
C GLY A 889 -24.61 -26.00 -5.83
N LEU A 890 -25.68 -26.14 -5.05
CA LEU A 890 -26.99 -26.61 -5.51
C LEU A 890 -28.06 -25.52 -5.33
N ALA A 891 -28.70 -25.14 -6.42
CA ALA A 891 -29.84 -24.23 -6.43
C ALA A 891 -31.16 -25.00 -6.49
N ASN A 892 -32.25 -24.39 -6.01
CA ASN A 892 -33.59 -24.97 -6.02
C ASN A 892 -34.56 -24.35 -7.03
N THR A 893 -34.25 -23.17 -7.58
CA THR A 893 -35.08 -22.52 -8.59
C THR A 893 -34.21 -22.01 -9.74
N LEU A 894 -34.64 -22.26 -10.98
CA LEU A 894 -34.13 -21.68 -12.21
C LEU A 894 -35.19 -20.72 -12.77
N VAL A 895 -34.78 -19.50 -13.12
CA VAL A 895 -35.67 -18.47 -13.65
C VAL A 895 -35.11 -17.96 -14.99
N VAL A 896 -35.98 -17.83 -16.00
CA VAL A 896 -35.65 -17.14 -17.25
C VAL A 896 -36.67 -16.02 -17.48
N MET A 897 -36.15 -14.83 -17.76
CA MET A 897 -36.92 -13.62 -18.03
C MET A 897 -36.48 -12.99 -19.34
N VAL A 898 -37.36 -12.21 -19.96
CA VAL A 898 -37.06 -11.47 -21.20
C VAL A 898 -37.44 -10.01 -21.09
N LYS A 899 -36.69 -9.16 -21.79
CA LYS A 899 -37.11 -7.79 -22.14
C LYS A 899 -37.62 -7.75 -23.57
N ARG A 900 -38.79 -7.13 -23.76
CA ARG A 900 -39.41 -6.89 -25.07
C ARG A 900 -39.36 -5.40 -25.41
N THR A 901 -39.61 -5.05 -26.67
CA THR A 901 -39.81 -3.66 -27.11
C THR A 901 -41.18 -3.14 -26.78
#